data_AF-A0A7X7Q6Z8-F1
#
_entry.id   AF-A0A7X7Q6Z8-F1
#
_cell.length_a   1.000
_cell.length_b   1.000
_cell.length_c   1.000
_cell.angle_alpha   90.00
_cell.angle_beta   90.00
_cell.angle_gamma   90.00
#
_symmetry.space_group_name_H-M   'P 1'
#
loop_
_entity.id
_entity.type
_entity.pdbx_description
1 polymer ?
#
loop_
_entity_poly.entity_id
_entity_poly.type
_entity_poly.pdbx_seq_one_letter_code
_entity_poly.pdbx_strand_id
1 'polypeptide(L)'
;MSEDEGQRFKDLWAWADEDDDEARLPPVAASLVAAVIVVRDAEGWLADQLLALRALTTRPGRLVAVDVGSEDASAALLDEALADGVVDEVVAVDRSTDFAAAVAAGIAETEPEWLWLLHDDSAPEPDALGQLLNVAPTADLLYPKLLAPRRRNYPDVIAEVGQSISGTGHRVGVPEEGEVDQYQVEPGAVLGGSTAGLLIRGDAWRELGGLAPEVPRHRDGVDLGWRANVAGWRVVTAPMAGLVHRGAGRAQERPADDHPHVGDRLAGLRVVGARGAGGLRLLASTWGRALGFLLAKSPAHARAELKAHRRYLATPEATKSLAARIPDGDASEVEDLLAPRYWVARNALDRAGSAVMDRYRDFTEPDTSLDDLTSDEYSGLPSRGRRRLSPAVLFSTLFLVAGVAAGWRLFGSGTVAGGGLLPAPADAGAAWAAYLADGTPWLGIAAVLGSVAFGTPNIASLLLLLLAPVLALWSARSFLHAIGVRPWLAWSGAGLWAAALLALGLPAAGDVSGIVVAVVGPLLARSWWRIREDRSSGAEGLRAPAGAAFWLTLLAAFWPLALPLATLAAVAVLVVRRARVLPWLTAVVPVWLLLAPWLPELLRVPGRWLTSVDPLATPDFPPSSYGLLAGRILPSGVPEWLSVAFFAALGLLALWGILRVRGTVARWLLVGVTSAALLGGVGLSRLAITLGGGQTRALVTAFALVVVAGLIGAIVLGERPREAVVRRPVAGVVAAVLAAAVACAWPFVGFRGPVQTSEPNLPGYVTDVLESPRASRALLIEKTDDALSWNVVDAERPRWGSGERYPAGAFDGEFEELVQAFSGGNVPEDLAQRLQRLAVSHVWLSGFTTDELLSVTNASGVSDAPASDTATIFTVTGLVSRANVVDDGEITPVVEGEIPGGDARRTLVLSEPAGADLTVRVGGEELVEVDGELATYALGEASGELVVATPQLWGALWWSLAMLAVLALLAAPTMGHAAGARRGDEEAA
;
A
#
# COMPACT_ATOMS: atom_id res chain seq x y z
N MET A 1 7.65 -44.67 -44.67
CA MET A 1 8.90 -44.60 -43.91
C MET A 1 9.85 -45.60 -44.51
N SER A 2 10.97 -45.11 -45.06
CA SER A 2 12.08 -45.97 -45.46
C SER A 2 12.65 -46.67 -44.22
N GLU A 3 13.30 -47.84 -44.37
CA GLU A 3 14.02 -48.50 -43.28
C GLU A 3 14.98 -47.54 -42.55
N ASP A 4 15.54 -46.56 -43.30
CA ASP A 4 16.44 -45.52 -42.80
C ASP A 4 15.76 -44.50 -41.86
N GLU A 5 14.47 -44.19 -42.04
CA GLU A 5 13.69 -43.35 -41.11
C GLU A 5 13.30 -44.12 -39.84
N GLY A 6 13.05 -45.43 -39.95
CA GLY A 6 12.78 -46.29 -38.80
C GLY A 6 14.00 -46.47 -37.90
N GLN A 7 15.19 -46.57 -38.50
CA GLN A 7 16.46 -46.66 -37.78
C GLN A 7 16.78 -45.34 -37.04
N ARG A 8 16.64 -44.20 -37.73
CA ARG A 8 16.78 -42.86 -37.09
C ARG A 8 15.79 -42.63 -35.95
N PHE A 9 14.57 -43.14 -36.07
CA PHE A 9 13.59 -43.06 -34.99
C PHE A 9 14.03 -43.91 -33.80
N LYS A 10 14.55 -45.13 -34.00
CA LYS A 10 15.12 -45.93 -32.91
C LYS A 10 16.35 -45.27 -32.26
N ASP A 11 17.23 -44.68 -33.06
CA ASP A 11 18.43 -43.99 -32.54
C ASP A 11 18.06 -42.72 -31.73
N LEU A 12 16.95 -42.04 -32.07
CA LEU A 12 16.40 -40.91 -31.31
C LEU A 12 15.84 -41.31 -29.94
N TRP A 13 15.57 -42.60 -29.71
CA TRP A 13 15.10 -43.18 -28.46
C TRP A 13 16.10 -44.16 -27.84
N ALA A 14 17.30 -44.31 -28.41
CA ALA A 14 18.33 -45.20 -27.88
C ALA A 14 18.78 -44.83 -26.46
N TRP A 15 18.67 -43.55 -26.09
CA TRP A 15 18.89 -43.06 -24.72
C TRP A 15 17.82 -43.52 -23.72
N ALA A 16 16.66 -43.97 -24.18
CA ALA A 16 15.59 -44.53 -23.33
C ALA A 16 15.70 -46.05 -23.16
N ASP A 17 16.51 -46.72 -24.02
CA ASP A 17 16.86 -48.14 -23.94
C ASP A 17 18.29 -48.35 -23.37
N GLU A 18 19.01 -47.28 -23.05
CA GLU A 18 20.11 -47.31 -22.09
C GLU A 18 19.49 -47.47 -20.69
N ASP A 19 18.97 -48.68 -20.41
CA ASP A 19 19.02 -49.19 -19.05
C ASP A 19 20.51 -49.14 -18.67
N ASP A 20 20.90 -48.14 -17.87
CA ASP A 20 22.17 -48.20 -17.16
C ASP A 20 22.21 -49.58 -16.51
N ASP A 21 23.07 -50.45 -17.03
CA ASP A 21 23.57 -51.63 -16.35
C ASP A 21 24.39 -51.13 -15.13
N GLU A 22 23.75 -50.40 -14.21
CA GLU A 22 24.21 -50.22 -12.85
C GLU A 22 24.33 -51.64 -12.31
N ALA A 23 25.57 -52.12 -12.21
CA ALA A 23 25.91 -53.33 -11.51
C ALA A 23 25.15 -53.31 -10.18
N ARG A 24 24.04 -54.05 -10.08
CA ARG A 24 23.16 -54.07 -8.90
C ARG A 24 24.02 -54.42 -7.69
N LEU A 25 24.45 -53.39 -6.98
CA LEU A 25 25.18 -53.54 -5.75
C LEU A 25 24.29 -54.36 -4.80
N PRO A 26 24.87 -55.28 -4.02
CA PRO A 26 24.07 -56.14 -3.16
C PRO A 26 23.22 -55.27 -2.23
N PRO A 27 21.91 -55.59 -2.05
CA PRO A 27 21.04 -54.82 -1.19
C PRO A 27 21.54 -54.88 0.26
N VAL A 28 21.53 -53.74 0.94
CA VAL A 28 21.91 -53.66 2.35
C VAL A 28 20.82 -54.33 3.19
N ALA A 29 21.19 -55.36 3.94
CA ALA A 29 20.25 -56.09 4.79
C ALA A 29 19.88 -55.25 6.04
N ALA A 30 18.59 -55.19 6.37
CA ALA A 30 18.11 -54.46 7.54
C ALA A 30 18.71 -54.95 8.88
N SER A 31 19.14 -56.23 8.94
CA SER A 31 19.83 -56.81 10.09
C SER A 31 21.18 -56.15 10.42
N LEU A 32 21.75 -55.39 9.48
CA LEU A 32 23.01 -54.66 9.64
C LEU A 32 22.81 -53.25 10.22
N VAL A 33 21.55 -52.82 10.39
CA VAL A 33 21.19 -51.49 10.89
C VAL A 33 20.97 -51.53 12.40
N ALA A 34 21.66 -50.64 13.13
CA ALA A 34 21.27 -50.26 14.48
C ALA A 34 20.56 -48.91 14.45
N ALA A 35 19.33 -48.87 14.94
CA ALA A 35 18.55 -47.66 15.09
C ALA A 35 18.67 -47.13 16.53
N VAL A 36 18.87 -45.82 16.68
CA VAL A 36 18.98 -45.16 17.98
C VAL A 36 17.97 -44.02 18.06
N ILE A 37 17.03 -44.12 18.99
CA ILE A 37 16.08 -43.06 19.32
C ILE A 37 16.51 -42.38 20.63
N VAL A 38 16.72 -41.06 20.60
CA VAL A 38 17.06 -40.28 21.80
C VAL A 38 15.81 -39.58 22.31
N VAL A 39 15.48 -39.81 23.59
CA VAL A 39 14.24 -39.34 24.22
C VAL A 39 14.54 -38.40 25.37
N ARG A 40 13.83 -37.26 25.41
CA ARG A 40 13.82 -36.37 26.58
C ARG A 40 12.48 -35.63 26.70
N ASP A 41 11.78 -35.87 27.80
CA ASP A 41 10.53 -35.19 28.16
C ASP A 41 9.57 -35.06 26.95
N ALA A 42 9.19 -36.21 26.39
CA ALA A 42 8.46 -36.36 25.14
C ALA A 42 7.05 -36.96 25.32
N GLU A 43 6.49 -36.94 26.54
CA GLU A 43 5.19 -37.56 26.87
C GLU A 43 4.08 -37.16 25.89
N GLY A 44 4.08 -35.91 25.43
CA GLY A 44 3.05 -35.37 24.54
C GLY A 44 3.02 -35.93 23.11
N TRP A 45 4.05 -36.67 22.67
CA TRP A 45 4.14 -37.18 21.28
C TRP A 45 4.86 -38.52 21.12
N LEU A 46 5.59 -39.00 22.14
CA LEU A 46 6.37 -40.24 22.07
C LEU A 46 5.50 -41.47 21.78
N ALA A 47 4.23 -41.49 22.22
CA ALA A 47 3.32 -42.60 21.92
C ALA A 47 3.11 -42.78 20.40
N ASP A 48 2.91 -41.70 19.66
CA ASP A 48 2.74 -41.74 18.21
C ASP A 48 4.01 -42.26 17.52
N GLN A 49 5.18 -41.85 18.03
CA GLN A 49 6.48 -42.32 17.57
C GLN A 49 6.65 -43.83 17.74
N LEU A 50 6.34 -44.36 18.92
CA LEU A 50 6.47 -45.78 19.24
C LEU A 50 5.49 -46.62 18.41
N LEU A 51 4.28 -46.11 18.17
CA LEU A 51 3.32 -46.76 17.27
C LEU A 51 3.83 -46.82 15.82
N ALA A 52 4.45 -45.73 15.34
CA ALA A 52 5.07 -45.69 14.01
C ALA A 52 6.22 -46.70 13.89
N LEU A 53 7.08 -46.81 14.92
CA LEU A 53 8.16 -47.79 14.96
C LEU A 53 7.64 -49.23 14.98
N ARG A 54 6.56 -49.48 15.73
CA ARG A 54 5.89 -50.79 15.75
C ARG A 54 5.36 -51.19 14.38
N ALA A 55 4.92 -50.22 13.58
CA ALA A 55 4.31 -50.39 12.26
C ALA A 55 5.33 -50.54 11.10
N LEU A 56 6.63 -50.48 11.38
CA LEU A 56 7.67 -50.67 10.37
C LEU A 56 7.56 -52.05 9.69
N THR A 57 7.49 -52.03 8.37
CA THR A 57 7.49 -53.22 7.51
C THR A 57 8.86 -53.86 7.43
N THR A 58 9.91 -53.03 7.41
CA THR A 58 11.31 -53.42 7.49
C THR A 58 11.86 -52.97 8.84
N ARG A 59 12.17 -53.91 9.75
CA ARG A 59 12.73 -53.60 11.08
C ARG A 59 14.26 -53.58 11.04
N PRO A 60 14.92 -52.63 11.74
CA PRO A 60 16.36 -52.66 11.92
C PRO A 60 16.78 -53.92 12.71
N GLY A 61 18.03 -54.33 12.57
CA GLY A 61 18.58 -55.47 13.30
C GLY A 61 18.64 -55.24 14.82
N ARG A 62 18.71 -53.97 15.24
CA ARG A 62 18.64 -53.55 16.64
C ARG A 62 18.04 -52.15 16.73
N LEU A 63 17.15 -51.89 17.69
CA LEU A 63 16.58 -50.58 18.00
C LEU A 63 16.78 -50.26 19.49
N VAL A 64 17.64 -49.27 19.77
CA VAL A 64 17.99 -48.82 21.12
C VAL A 64 17.32 -47.47 21.41
N ALA A 65 16.59 -47.38 22.51
CA ALA A 65 16.08 -46.12 23.03
C ALA A 65 17.01 -45.58 24.11
N VAL A 66 17.42 -44.31 24.01
CA VAL A 66 18.27 -43.66 25.00
C VAL A 66 17.45 -42.60 25.74
N ASP A 67 17.11 -42.85 26.99
CA ASP A 67 16.43 -41.89 27.86
C ASP A 67 17.44 -40.93 28.50
N VAL A 68 17.31 -39.65 28.18
CA VAL A 68 18.21 -38.59 28.66
C VAL A 68 17.65 -37.92 29.91
N GLY A 69 17.40 -38.75 30.93
CA GLY A 69 16.88 -38.34 32.23
C GLY A 69 15.54 -37.64 32.13
N SER A 70 14.56 -38.27 31.49
CA SER A 70 13.18 -37.75 31.40
C SER A 70 12.53 -37.66 32.78
N GLU A 71 11.80 -36.58 33.03
CA GLU A 71 11.10 -36.31 34.30
C GLU A 71 9.57 -36.45 34.18
N ASP A 72 9.08 -36.71 32.96
CA ASP A 72 7.67 -36.93 32.63
C ASP A 72 7.36 -38.42 32.41
N ALA A 73 6.20 -38.75 31.83
CA ALA A 73 5.83 -40.15 31.59
C ALA A 73 6.63 -40.86 30.46
N SER A 74 7.64 -40.22 29.85
CA SER A 74 8.41 -40.81 28.73
C SER A 74 9.13 -42.10 29.12
N ALA A 75 9.69 -42.16 30.34
CA ALA A 75 10.37 -43.37 30.81
C ALA A 75 9.41 -44.56 30.91
N ALA A 76 8.19 -44.34 31.40
CA ALA A 76 7.17 -45.39 31.46
C ALA A 76 6.74 -45.87 30.07
N LEU A 77 6.61 -44.95 29.09
CA LEU A 77 6.31 -45.30 27.70
C LEU A 77 7.43 -46.15 27.06
N LEU A 78 8.69 -45.88 27.40
CA LEU A 78 9.82 -46.68 26.94
C LEU A 78 9.86 -48.08 27.59
N ASP A 79 9.54 -48.19 28.88
CA ASP A 79 9.42 -49.48 29.57
C ASP A 79 8.31 -50.34 28.95
N GLU A 80 7.16 -49.73 28.62
CA GLU A 80 6.07 -50.39 27.90
C GLU A 80 6.50 -50.83 26.50
N ALA A 81 7.20 -49.97 25.75
CA ALA A 81 7.72 -50.29 24.43
C ALA A 81 8.73 -51.44 24.44
N LEU A 82 9.56 -51.53 25.49
CA LEU A 82 10.51 -52.63 25.69
C LEU A 82 9.76 -53.94 25.98
N ALA A 83 8.74 -53.90 26.84
CA ALA A 83 7.91 -55.06 27.15
C ALA A 83 7.12 -55.57 25.92
N ASP A 84 6.65 -54.66 25.07
CA ASP A 84 5.93 -54.97 23.83
C ASP A 84 6.86 -55.40 22.67
N GLY A 85 8.18 -55.36 22.85
CA GLY A 85 9.16 -55.66 21.80
C GLY A 85 9.13 -54.66 20.64
N VAL A 86 8.73 -53.41 20.93
CA VAL A 86 8.84 -52.29 19.99
C VAL A 86 10.29 -51.84 19.90
N VAL A 87 10.97 -51.69 21.05
CA VAL A 87 12.41 -51.43 21.17
C VAL A 87 13.12 -52.64 21.76
N ASP A 88 14.38 -52.87 21.40
CA ASP A 88 15.17 -54.01 21.88
C ASP A 88 15.88 -53.71 23.20
N GLU A 89 16.19 -52.43 23.45
CA GLU A 89 16.92 -51.99 24.63
C GLU A 89 16.59 -50.54 25.00
N VAL A 90 16.63 -50.25 26.30
CA VAL A 90 16.52 -48.89 26.85
C VAL A 90 17.77 -48.57 27.67
N VAL A 91 18.48 -47.50 27.31
CA VAL A 91 19.69 -47.01 27.99
C VAL A 91 19.38 -45.68 28.65
N ALA A 92 19.49 -45.58 29.97
CA ALA A 92 19.32 -44.33 30.69
C ALA A 92 20.66 -43.60 30.87
N VAL A 93 20.70 -42.31 30.55
CA VAL A 93 21.87 -41.44 30.73
C VAL A 93 21.51 -40.18 31.53
N ASP A 94 22.53 -39.46 32.00
CA ASP A 94 22.31 -38.23 32.77
C ASP A 94 21.62 -37.14 31.93
N ARG A 95 20.73 -36.35 32.55
CA ARG A 95 19.95 -35.30 31.89
C ARG A 95 20.80 -34.19 31.24
N SER A 96 22.03 -33.99 31.73
CA SER A 96 23.00 -33.06 31.16
C SER A 96 23.70 -33.58 29.90
N THR A 97 23.55 -34.87 29.59
CA THR A 97 24.08 -35.50 28.38
C THR A 97 23.48 -34.82 27.14
N ASP A 98 24.32 -34.42 26.20
CA ASP A 98 23.85 -33.85 24.94
C ASP A 98 23.41 -34.95 23.95
N PHE A 99 22.82 -34.54 22.82
CA PHE A 99 22.30 -35.47 21.83
C PHE A 99 23.41 -36.36 21.22
N ALA A 100 24.60 -35.80 20.98
CA ALA A 100 25.71 -36.55 20.39
C ALA A 100 26.21 -37.64 21.35
N ALA A 101 26.38 -37.30 22.62
CA ALA A 101 26.78 -38.23 23.68
C ALA A 101 25.70 -39.27 23.97
N ALA A 102 24.41 -38.92 23.87
CA ALA A 102 23.32 -39.87 24.00
C ALA A 102 23.32 -40.89 22.85
N VAL A 103 23.53 -40.45 21.59
CA VAL A 103 23.70 -41.36 20.46
C VAL A 103 24.91 -42.29 20.67
N ALA A 104 26.04 -41.75 21.13
CA ALA A 104 27.23 -42.54 21.42
C ALA A 104 26.98 -43.60 22.51
N ALA A 105 26.20 -43.28 23.55
CA ALA A 105 25.81 -44.23 24.59
C ALA A 105 24.93 -45.36 24.02
N GLY A 106 24.00 -45.05 23.11
CA GLY A 106 23.12 -46.06 22.48
C GLY A 106 23.85 -47.07 21.59
N ILE A 107 25.05 -46.73 21.09
CA ILE A 107 25.86 -47.63 20.27
C ILE A 107 27.10 -48.17 20.99
N ALA A 108 27.34 -47.84 22.26
CA ALA A 108 28.61 -48.12 22.94
C ALA A 108 29.04 -49.60 22.92
N GLU A 109 28.07 -50.53 22.90
CA GLU A 109 28.32 -51.98 22.91
C GLU A 109 28.30 -52.61 21.50
N THR A 110 28.15 -51.82 20.44
CA THR A 110 28.02 -52.30 19.06
C THR A 110 28.81 -51.47 18.06
N GLU A 111 29.38 -52.11 17.06
CA GLU A 111 29.91 -51.44 15.86
C GLU A 111 28.97 -51.71 14.69
N PRO A 112 27.84 -50.97 14.56
CA PRO A 112 26.89 -51.23 13.50
C PRO A 112 27.47 -50.86 12.14
N GLU A 113 27.20 -51.67 11.12
CA GLU A 113 27.56 -51.32 9.74
C GLU A 113 26.76 -50.11 9.25
N TRP A 114 25.54 -49.94 9.76
CA TRP A 114 24.66 -48.81 9.48
C TRP A 114 23.98 -48.30 10.74
N LEU A 115 23.97 -46.99 10.92
CA LEU A 115 23.35 -46.31 12.06
C LEU A 115 22.16 -45.47 11.58
N TRP A 116 20.97 -45.73 12.12
CA TRP A 116 19.76 -44.95 11.84
C TRP A 116 19.37 -44.09 13.05
N LEU A 117 19.46 -42.77 12.91
CA LEU A 117 19.18 -41.82 14.00
C LEU A 117 17.73 -41.39 13.99
N LEU A 118 17.07 -41.45 15.14
CA LEU A 118 15.70 -41.02 15.33
C LEU A 118 15.60 -40.04 16.50
N HIS A 119 14.78 -39.01 16.31
CA HIS A 119 14.37 -38.10 17.39
C HIS A 119 13.10 -38.63 18.03
N ASP A 120 12.84 -38.21 19.27
CA ASP A 120 11.60 -38.53 19.97
C ASP A 120 10.33 -37.97 19.29
N ASP A 121 10.48 -37.03 18.35
CA ASP A 121 9.40 -36.37 17.62
C ASP A 121 9.44 -36.58 16.10
N SER A 122 9.95 -37.73 15.64
CA SER A 122 10.19 -38.05 14.22
C SER A 122 9.59 -39.37 13.74
N ALA A 123 8.26 -39.42 13.54
CA ALA A 123 7.51 -40.66 13.34
C ALA A 123 7.70 -41.21 11.92
N PRO A 124 8.37 -42.37 11.74
CA PRO A 124 8.64 -42.89 10.40
C PRO A 124 7.39 -43.47 9.74
N GLU A 125 7.29 -43.33 8.43
CA GLU A 125 6.31 -44.08 7.64
C GLU A 125 6.63 -45.58 7.66
N PRO A 126 5.64 -46.47 7.43
CA PRO A 126 5.82 -47.92 7.55
C PRO A 126 6.96 -48.51 6.70
N ASP A 127 7.30 -47.92 5.57
CA ASP A 127 8.37 -48.39 4.66
C ASP A 127 9.62 -47.48 4.67
N ALA A 128 9.73 -46.53 5.61
CA ALA A 128 10.80 -45.54 5.61
C ALA A 128 12.21 -46.17 5.61
N LEU A 129 12.45 -47.19 6.45
CA LEU A 129 13.74 -47.89 6.49
C LEU A 129 13.99 -48.70 5.21
N GLY A 130 12.97 -49.34 4.63
CA GLY A 130 13.08 -50.07 3.37
C GLY A 130 13.53 -49.15 2.24
N GLN A 131 12.94 -47.97 2.14
CA GLN A 131 13.29 -46.95 1.15
C GLN A 131 14.71 -46.41 1.35
N LEU A 132 15.17 -46.23 2.60
CA LEU A 132 16.56 -45.84 2.88
C LEU A 132 17.55 -46.93 2.46
N LEU A 133 17.24 -48.20 2.73
CA LEU A 133 18.09 -49.34 2.37
C LEU A 133 18.18 -49.60 0.87
N ASN A 134 17.19 -49.18 0.09
CA ASN A 134 17.24 -49.23 -1.37
C ASN A 134 18.29 -48.29 -1.95
N VAL A 135 18.54 -47.15 -1.31
CA VAL A 135 19.50 -46.12 -1.76
C VAL A 135 20.90 -46.36 -1.17
N ALA A 136 20.98 -46.98 0.01
CA ALA A 136 22.20 -47.25 0.77
C ALA A 136 23.36 -47.91 0.00
N PRO A 137 23.16 -48.76 -1.04
CA PRO A 137 24.28 -49.30 -1.80
C PRO A 137 25.09 -48.24 -2.57
N THR A 138 24.49 -47.09 -2.87
CA THR A 138 25.09 -46.03 -3.70
C THR A 138 25.44 -44.77 -2.93
N ALA A 139 25.26 -44.73 -1.61
CA ALA A 139 25.49 -43.57 -0.77
C ALA A 139 25.99 -43.96 0.63
N ASP A 140 26.55 -43.03 1.38
CA ASP A 140 27.09 -43.28 2.72
C ASP A 140 26.30 -42.56 3.82
N LEU A 141 25.70 -41.41 3.49
CA LEU A 141 24.80 -40.64 4.35
C LEU A 141 23.51 -40.34 3.59
N LEU A 142 22.37 -40.70 4.19
CA LEU A 142 21.06 -40.57 3.58
C LEU A 142 20.13 -39.75 4.47
N TYR A 143 19.65 -38.63 3.93
CA TYR A 143 18.67 -37.76 4.58
C TYR A 143 17.25 -38.02 4.04
N PRO A 144 16.31 -38.50 4.87
CA PRO A 144 14.95 -38.75 4.43
C PRO A 144 14.13 -37.45 4.25
N LYS A 145 12.95 -37.57 3.66
CA LYS A 145 11.93 -36.52 3.63
C LYS A 145 11.23 -36.42 4.98
N LEU A 146 11.25 -35.24 5.55
CA LEU A 146 10.50 -34.87 6.74
C LEU A 146 9.21 -34.15 6.35
N LEU A 147 8.10 -34.63 6.88
CA LEU A 147 6.76 -34.07 6.71
C LEU A 147 6.36 -33.29 7.97
N ALA A 148 5.62 -32.20 7.79
CA ALA A 148 5.01 -31.50 8.89
C ALA A 148 3.88 -32.34 9.53
N PRO A 149 3.55 -32.14 10.83
CA PRO A 149 2.44 -32.84 11.46
C PRO A 149 1.14 -32.70 10.68
N ARG A 150 0.53 -33.85 10.38
CA ARG A 150 -0.67 -33.96 9.54
C ARG A 150 -1.82 -33.15 10.13
N ARG A 151 -2.51 -32.37 9.29
CA ARG A 151 -3.73 -31.64 9.66
C ARG A 151 -4.93 -32.28 8.99
N ARG A 152 -6.04 -32.36 9.73
CA ARG A 152 -7.27 -32.95 9.21
C ARG A 152 -7.75 -32.14 8.00
N ASN A 153 -8.02 -32.82 6.88
CA ASN A 153 -8.46 -32.22 5.60
C ASN A 153 -7.43 -31.31 4.91
N TYR A 154 -6.15 -31.37 5.27
CA TYR A 154 -5.08 -30.68 4.56
C TYR A 154 -4.12 -31.70 3.94
N PRO A 155 -3.49 -31.37 2.80
CA PRO A 155 -2.48 -32.22 2.22
C PRO A 155 -1.22 -32.27 3.10
N ASP A 156 -0.43 -33.34 2.94
CA ASP A 156 0.85 -33.47 3.63
C ASP A 156 1.83 -32.41 3.09
N VAL A 157 2.55 -31.75 3.99
CA VAL A 157 3.46 -30.63 3.66
C VAL A 157 4.88 -31.05 3.97
N ILE A 158 5.78 -30.84 3.02
CA ILE A 158 7.20 -31.13 3.18
C ILE A 158 7.78 -30.11 4.16
N ALA A 159 8.30 -30.60 5.28
CA ALA A 159 9.05 -29.80 6.24
C ALA A 159 10.53 -29.68 5.82
N GLU A 160 11.12 -30.77 5.30
CA GLU A 160 12.52 -30.82 4.89
C GLU A 160 12.83 -32.05 4.01
N VAL A 161 13.75 -31.96 3.06
CA VAL A 161 14.33 -33.14 2.37
C VAL A 161 15.88 -33.11 2.39
N GLY A 162 16.43 -32.01 2.90
CA GLY A 162 17.83 -31.67 2.83
C GLY A 162 18.01 -30.18 3.08
N GLN A 163 19.22 -29.79 3.48
CA GLN A 163 19.57 -28.42 3.80
C GLN A 163 20.91 -28.05 3.15
N SER A 164 20.93 -26.84 2.60
CA SER A 164 22.14 -26.09 2.32
C SER A 164 22.29 -24.94 3.33
N ILE A 165 23.40 -24.22 3.24
CA ILE A 165 23.70 -23.06 4.07
C ILE A 165 24.31 -21.95 3.22
N SER A 166 23.88 -20.72 3.50
CA SER A 166 24.50 -19.53 2.89
C SER A 166 25.85 -19.20 3.53
N GLY A 167 26.69 -18.45 2.83
CA GLY A 167 27.97 -17.95 3.35
C GLY A 167 27.87 -16.98 4.55
N THR A 168 26.67 -16.73 5.10
CA THR A 168 26.47 -16.01 6.37
C THR A 168 25.83 -16.87 7.46
N GLY A 169 25.63 -18.18 7.22
CA GLY A 169 25.10 -19.14 8.20
C GLY A 169 23.56 -19.28 8.21
N HIS A 170 22.86 -18.74 7.21
CA HIS A 170 21.41 -18.93 7.08
C HIS A 170 21.09 -20.30 6.46
N ARG A 171 20.09 -21.01 7.02
CA ARG A 171 19.58 -22.28 6.48
C ARG A 171 18.90 -22.04 5.15
N VAL A 172 19.15 -22.91 4.18
CA VAL A 172 18.44 -22.94 2.91
C VAL A 172 17.89 -24.35 2.76
N GLY A 173 16.57 -24.51 2.85
CA GLY A 173 15.94 -25.80 2.55
C GLY A 173 16.02 -26.08 1.05
N VAL A 174 16.10 -27.36 0.69
CA VAL A 174 15.94 -27.80 -0.71
C VAL A 174 14.50 -27.53 -1.20
N PRO A 175 13.43 -27.95 -0.48
CA PRO A 175 12.06 -27.57 -0.80
C PRO A 175 11.74 -26.13 -0.36
N GLU A 176 10.74 -25.52 -1.01
CA GLU A 176 10.20 -24.23 -0.59
C GLU A 176 9.32 -24.39 0.67
N GLU A 177 9.26 -23.34 1.50
CA GLU A 177 8.48 -23.39 2.73
C GLU A 177 6.97 -23.50 2.43
N GLY A 178 6.32 -24.56 2.90
CA GLY A 178 4.91 -24.82 2.65
C GLY A 178 4.62 -25.64 1.39
N GLU A 179 5.65 -26.20 0.76
CA GLU A 179 5.50 -27.08 -0.39
C GLU A 179 4.73 -28.36 -0.03
N VAL A 180 3.69 -28.66 -0.82
CA VAL A 180 2.86 -29.86 -0.63
C VAL A 180 3.60 -31.09 -1.15
N ASP A 181 3.55 -32.19 -0.41
CA ASP A 181 4.10 -33.46 -0.86
C ASP A 181 3.19 -34.13 -1.91
N GLN A 182 3.69 -34.19 -3.13
CA GLN A 182 3.11 -34.87 -4.29
C GLN A 182 4.09 -35.90 -4.85
N TYR A 183 5.09 -36.32 -4.06
CA TYR A 183 6.19 -37.20 -4.49
C TYR A 183 6.99 -36.62 -5.68
N GLN A 184 7.11 -35.29 -5.73
CA GLN A 184 7.79 -34.56 -6.81
C GLN A 184 9.31 -34.41 -6.61
N VAL A 185 9.83 -34.71 -5.42
CA VAL A 185 11.23 -34.47 -5.08
C VAL A 185 12.08 -35.67 -5.48
N GLU A 186 13.09 -35.44 -6.32
CA GLU A 186 14.02 -36.47 -6.78
C GLU A 186 15.22 -36.62 -5.80
N PRO A 187 15.79 -37.83 -5.66
CA PRO A 187 17.02 -38.05 -4.90
C PRO A 187 18.20 -37.28 -5.50
N GLY A 188 19.07 -36.70 -4.66
CA GLY A 188 20.22 -35.95 -5.15
C GLY A 188 21.27 -35.66 -4.08
N ALA A 189 22.44 -35.20 -4.52
CA ALA A 189 23.52 -34.77 -3.63
C ALA A 189 23.09 -33.58 -2.76
N VAL A 190 23.50 -33.58 -1.49
CA VAL A 190 23.13 -32.53 -0.54
C VAL A 190 24.26 -32.24 0.44
N LEU A 191 24.35 -30.97 0.87
CA LEU A 191 25.31 -30.57 1.90
C LEU A 191 25.09 -31.32 3.22
N GLY A 192 23.83 -31.50 3.63
CA GLY A 192 23.43 -32.23 4.82
C GLY A 192 21.94 -32.01 5.09
N GLY A 193 21.48 -32.26 6.31
CA GLY A 193 20.08 -32.14 6.67
C GLY A 193 19.84 -32.34 8.15
N SER A 194 18.57 -32.50 8.54
CA SER A 194 18.18 -32.89 9.88
C SER A 194 18.74 -34.26 10.25
N THR A 195 19.14 -34.45 11.50
CA THR A 195 19.51 -35.77 12.03
C THR A 195 18.30 -36.66 12.31
N ALA A 196 17.08 -36.11 12.24
CA ALA A 196 15.84 -36.89 12.36
C ALA A 196 15.69 -37.82 11.16
N GLY A 197 15.87 -39.12 11.37
CA GLY A 197 15.79 -40.15 10.34
C GLY A 197 17.07 -40.37 9.52
N LEU A 198 18.19 -39.73 9.88
CA LEU A 198 19.47 -39.89 9.17
C LEU A 198 19.96 -41.35 9.22
N LEU A 199 20.20 -41.96 8.05
CA LEU A 199 20.90 -43.24 7.94
C LEU A 199 22.36 -42.98 7.51
N ILE A 200 23.32 -43.45 8.29
CA ILE A 200 24.77 -43.24 8.04
C ILE A 200 25.54 -44.55 8.15
N ARG A 201 26.52 -44.72 7.26
CA ARG A 201 27.46 -45.85 7.30
C ARG A 201 28.35 -45.79 8.55
N GLY A 202 28.53 -46.93 9.20
CA GLY A 202 29.29 -47.02 10.47
C GLY A 202 30.74 -46.57 10.37
N ASP A 203 31.40 -46.81 9.23
CA ASP A 203 32.75 -46.31 8.95
C ASP A 203 32.79 -44.78 8.92
N ALA A 204 31.86 -44.17 8.18
CA ALA A 204 31.75 -42.72 8.06
C ALA A 204 31.48 -42.08 9.42
N TRP A 205 30.59 -42.66 10.23
CA TRP A 205 30.32 -42.17 11.59
C TRP A 205 31.58 -42.15 12.47
N ARG A 206 32.39 -43.22 12.43
CA ARG A 206 33.62 -43.35 13.22
C ARG A 206 34.73 -42.43 12.73
N GLU A 207 34.95 -42.38 11.42
CA GLU A 207 35.96 -41.50 10.82
C GLU A 207 35.68 -40.02 11.12
N LEU A 208 34.42 -39.61 11.00
CA LEU A 208 33.98 -38.25 11.27
C LEU A 208 33.90 -37.94 12.77
N GLY A 209 34.06 -38.92 13.66
CA GLY A 209 33.95 -38.72 15.10
C GLY A 209 32.56 -38.29 15.57
N GLY A 210 31.51 -38.74 14.86
CA GLY A 210 30.10 -38.48 15.18
C GLY A 210 29.65 -37.02 15.03
N LEU A 211 28.63 -36.64 15.79
CA LEU A 211 28.08 -35.27 15.80
C LEU A 211 28.97 -34.32 16.62
N ALA A 212 29.12 -33.09 16.13
CA ALA A 212 29.95 -32.08 16.77
C ALA A 212 29.22 -31.43 17.97
N PRO A 213 29.71 -31.56 19.22
CA PRO A 213 29.07 -30.98 20.40
C PRO A 213 29.07 -29.44 20.39
N GLU A 214 29.92 -28.81 19.57
CA GLU A 214 30.01 -27.37 19.39
C GLU A 214 28.81 -26.79 18.61
N VAL A 215 28.05 -27.64 17.91
CA VAL A 215 26.87 -27.27 17.12
C VAL A 215 25.64 -28.02 17.67
N PRO A 216 25.19 -27.72 18.91
CA PRO A 216 24.10 -28.47 19.51
C PRO A 216 22.77 -28.11 18.84
N ARG A 217 22.07 -29.13 18.34
CA ARG A 217 20.72 -29.08 17.76
C ARG A 217 20.61 -28.24 16.47
N HIS A 218 19.55 -28.49 15.71
CA HIS A 218 19.12 -27.77 14.50
C HIS A 218 20.06 -27.81 13.27
N ARG A 219 21.38 -27.87 13.44
CA ARG A 219 22.41 -27.79 12.38
C ARG A 219 23.56 -28.79 12.54
N ASP A 220 23.47 -29.65 13.54
CA ASP A 220 24.37 -30.76 13.79
C ASP A 220 24.48 -31.69 12.58
N GLY A 221 23.35 -32.02 11.94
CA GLY A 221 23.34 -32.83 10.72
C GLY A 221 23.90 -32.11 9.48
N VAL A 222 23.78 -30.78 9.39
CA VAL A 222 24.43 -30.01 8.30
C VAL A 222 25.94 -29.97 8.47
N ASP A 223 26.43 -29.82 9.70
CA ASP A 223 27.87 -29.87 9.95
C ASP A 223 28.44 -31.25 9.65
N LEU A 224 27.76 -32.32 10.10
CA LEU A 224 28.16 -33.71 9.82
C LEU A 224 28.19 -33.99 8.31
N GLY A 225 27.12 -33.64 7.59
CA GLY A 225 27.06 -33.82 6.14
C GLY A 225 28.14 -33.02 5.41
N TRP A 226 28.45 -31.81 5.85
CA TRP A 226 29.52 -31.02 5.26
C TRP A 226 30.88 -31.70 5.49
N ARG A 227 31.19 -32.14 6.72
CA ARG A 227 32.44 -32.87 6.99
C ARG A 227 32.51 -34.17 6.20
N ALA A 228 31.39 -34.87 6.03
CA ALA A 228 31.30 -36.08 5.22
C ALA A 228 31.63 -35.81 3.73
N ASN A 229 31.01 -34.78 3.13
CA ASN A 229 31.32 -34.39 1.75
C ASN A 229 32.81 -34.01 1.59
N VAL A 230 33.40 -33.28 2.54
CA VAL A 230 34.84 -32.93 2.49
C VAL A 230 35.73 -34.17 2.57
N ALA A 231 35.35 -35.17 3.36
CA ALA A 231 36.05 -36.45 3.45
C ALA A 231 35.81 -37.39 2.25
N GLY A 232 35.01 -36.98 1.25
CA GLY A 232 34.71 -37.78 0.07
C GLY A 232 33.62 -38.85 0.27
N TRP A 233 32.86 -38.79 1.37
CA TRP A 233 31.69 -39.63 1.59
C TRP A 233 30.51 -39.14 0.75
N ARG A 234 29.74 -40.06 0.16
CA ARG A 234 28.60 -39.69 -0.69
C ARG A 234 27.36 -39.37 0.15
N VAL A 235 26.98 -38.09 0.16
CA VAL A 235 25.85 -37.55 0.94
C VAL A 235 24.66 -37.23 0.03
N VAL A 236 23.54 -37.91 0.23
CA VAL A 236 22.35 -37.78 -0.64
C VAL A 236 21.04 -37.65 0.13
N THR A 237 20.01 -37.18 -0.55
CA THR A 237 18.62 -37.21 -0.09
C THR A 237 17.93 -38.51 -0.50
N ALA A 238 17.00 -38.98 0.33
CA ALA A 238 16.17 -40.16 0.09
C ALA A 238 14.67 -39.77 0.22
N PRO A 239 14.11 -39.01 -0.74
CA PRO A 239 12.78 -38.41 -0.64
C PRO A 239 11.62 -39.41 -0.57
N MET A 240 11.85 -40.67 -0.98
CA MET A 240 10.87 -41.76 -0.86
C MET A 240 10.75 -42.29 0.57
N ALA A 241 11.74 -42.05 1.43
CA ALA A 241 11.65 -42.35 2.85
C ALA A 241 11.00 -41.17 3.58
N GLY A 242 9.76 -41.32 4.03
CA GLY A 242 9.02 -40.29 4.75
C GLY A 242 9.05 -40.45 6.27
N LEU A 243 9.20 -39.35 7.01
CA LEU A 243 8.97 -39.28 8.46
C LEU A 243 8.19 -38.02 8.81
N VAL A 244 7.20 -38.11 9.68
CA VAL A 244 6.51 -36.93 10.23
C VAL A 244 7.36 -36.36 11.37
N HIS A 245 7.89 -35.15 11.20
CA HIS A 245 8.74 -34.49 12.19
C HIS A 245 8.06 -33.27 12.79
N ARG A 246 7.81 -33.31 14.11
CA ARG A 246 7.08 -32.25 14.82
C ARG A 246 7.93 -31.01 15.04
N GLY A 247 9.23 -31.18 15.24
CA GLY A 247 10.17 -30.09 15.50
C GLY A 247 9.85 -29.36 16.81
N ALA A 248 9.54 -30.10 17.88
CA ALA A 248 9.02 -29.59 19.16
C ALA A 248 9.89 -28.46 19.76
N GLY A 249 11.21 -28.52 19.56
CA GLY A 249 12.14 -27.46 19.98
C GLY A 249 12.03 -26.16 19.17
N ARG A 250 11.74 -26.22 17.86
CA ARG A 250 11.52 -25.03 17.03
C ARG A 250 10.11 -24.46 17.22
N ALA A 251 9.13 -25.33 17.45
CA ALA A 251 7.74 -24.97 17.71
C ALA A 251 7.50 -24.37 19.11
N GLN A 252 8.52 -24.36 19.99
CA GLN A 252 8.45 -23.94 21.39
C GLN A 252 7.48 -24.78 22.24
N GLU A 253 7.16 -25.99 21.81
CA GLU A 253 6.38 -26.95 22.59
C GLU A 253 7.24 -27.58 23.69
N ARG A 254 8.56 -27.68 23.46
CA ARG A 254 9.54 -28.03 24.48
C ARG A 254 10.05 -26.76 25.17
N PRO A 255 9.93 -26.62 26.51
CA PRO A 255 10.41 -25.46 27.24
C PRO A 255 11.91 -25.20 27.00
N ALA A 256 12.26 -23.94 26.77
CA ALA A 256 13.64 -23.50 26.65
C ALA A 256 13.80 -22.10 27.22
N ASP A 257 14.95 -21.82 27.85
CA ASP A 257 15.26 -20.52 28.45
C ASP A 257 15.39 -19.39 27.41
N ASP A 258 15.65 -19.75 26.16
CA ASP A 258 15.91 -18.84 25.05
C ASP A 258 14.96 -19.04 23.88
N HIS A 259 14.78 -17.96 23.12
CA HIS A 259 14.10 -18.00 21.83
C HIS A 259 14.82 -18.98 20.88
N PRO A 260 14.12 -19.92 20.19
CA PRO A 260 14.75 -20.97 19.36
C PRO A 260 15.72 -20.44 18.31
N HIS A 261 15.40 -19.28 17.73
CA HIS A 261 16.27 -18.57 16.77
C HIS A 261 17.69 -18.30 17.29
N VAL A 262 17.89 -18.14 18.62
CA VAL A 262 19.22 -17.91 19.19
C VAL A 262 20.12 -19.13 18.95
N GLY A 263 19.61 -20.34 19.18
CA GLY A 263 20.33 -21.58 18.99
C GLY A 263 20.64 -21.85 17.52
N ASP A 264 19.62 -21.81 16.66
CA ASP A 264 19.80 -22.04 15.21
C ASP A 264 20.77 -21.03 14.59
N ARG A 265 20.69 -19.75 14.97
CA ARG A 265 21.57 -18.72 14.45
C ARG A 265 23.01 -18.87 14.95
N LEU A 266 23.21 -19.19 16.23
CA LEU A 266 24.54 -19.44 16.81
C LEU A 266 25.22 -20.62 16.10
N ALA A 267 24.47 -21.71 15.91
CA ALA A 267 24.95 -22.89 15.19
C ALA A 267 25.37 -22.53 13.75
N GLY A 268 24.52 -21.81 13.00
CA GLY A 268 24.85 -21.37 11.65
C GLY A 268 26.08 -20.46 11.58
N LEU A 269 26.27 -19.55 12.54
CA LEU A 269 27.46 -18.70 12.64
C LEU A 269 28.74 -19.50 12.92
N ARG A 270 28.67 -20.52 13.79
CA ARG A 270 29.81 -21.40 14.10
C ARG A 270 30.21 -22.24 12.89
N VAL A 271 29.24 -22.86 12.20
CA VAL A 271 29.49 -23.70 11.02
C VAL A 271 30.25 -22.94 9.94
N VAL A 272 29.81 -21.72 9.59
CA VAL A 272 30.50 -20.91 8.56
C VAL A 272 31.78 -20.25 9.10
N GLY A 273 31.81 -19.89 10.38
CA GLY A 273 32.98 -19.30 11.03
C GLY A 273 34.16 -20.27 11.11
N ALA A 274 33.89 -21.54 11.42
CA ALA A 274 34.88 -22.61 11.44
C ALA A 274 35.51 -22.87 10.05
N ARG A 275 34.80 -22.48 8.99
CA ARG A 275 35.20 -22.63 7.58
C ARG A 275 35.73 -21.33 6.96
N GLY A 276 36.16 -20.39 7.79
CA GLY A 276 36.87 -19.18 7.36
C GLY A 276 36.00 -17.97 6.99
N ALA A 277 34.70 -17.96 7.31
CA ALA A 277 33.85 -16.80 7.03
C ALA A 277 34.32 -15.55 7.81
N GLY A 278 34.58 -14.45 7.10
CA GLY A 278 35.12 -13.22 7.68
C GLY A 278 34.20 -12.58 8.75
N GLY A 279 34.76 -12.24 9.91
CA GLY A 279 34.02 -11.71 11.06
C GLY A 279 33.21 -10.44 10.76
N LEU A 280 33.77 -9.51 9.96
CA LEU A 280 33.06 -8.29 9.54
C LEU A 280 31.82 -8.60 8.68
N ARG A 281 31.90 -9.59 7.80
CA ARG A 281 30.76 -10.04 6.98
C ARG A 281 29.66 -10.63 7.85
N LEU A 282 30.01 -11.46 8.83
CA LEU A 282 29.05 -12.03 9.77
C LEU A 282 28.39 -10.94 10.63
N LEU A 283 29.17 -9.97 11.11
CA LEU A 283 28.66 -8.81 11.86
C LEU A 283 27.69 -7.97 11.03
N ALA A 284 28.09 -7.57 9.81
CA ALA A 284 27.24 -6.81 8.90
C ALA A 284 25.94 -7.57 8.56
N SER A 285 26.02 -8.89 8.31
CA SER A 285 24.84 -9.71 8.04
C SER A 285 23.90 -9.80 9.25
N THR A 286 24.44 -9.85 10.47
CA THR A 286 23.65 -9.89 11.71
C THR A 286 22.89 -8.58 11.90
N TRP A 287 23.56 -7.44 11.73
CA TRP A 287 22.92 -6.12 11.82
C TRP A 287 21.88 -5.91 10.73
N GLY A 288 22.18 -6.29 9.49
CA GLY A 288 21.22 -6.23 8.38
C GLY A 288 19.98 -7.07 8.64
N ARG A 289 20.13 -8.29 9.17
CA ARG A 289 19.02 -9.16 9.55
C ARG A 289 18.23 -8.63 10.75
N ALA A 290 18.90 -8.11 11.77
CA ALA A 290 18.23 -7.50 12.91
C ALA A 290 17.39 -6.29 12.48
N LEU A 291 17.91 -5.44 11.60
CA LEU A 291 17.17 -4.34 10.98
C LEU A 291 15.99 -4.87 10.14
N GLY A 292 16.21 -5.90 9.33
CA GLY A 292 15.15 -6.55 8.55
C GLY A 292 14.02 -7.12 9.43
N PHE A 293 14.36 -7.74 10.57
CA PHE A 293 13.37 -8.20 11.55
C PHE A 293 12.62 -7.03 12.20
N LEU A 294 13.27 -5.89 12.48
CA LEU A 294 12.59 -4.70 12.98
C LEU A 294 11.62 -4.11 11.95
N LEU A 295 12.04 -4.02 10.68
CA LEU A 295 11.18 -3.58 9.57
C LEU A 295 9.99 -4.53 9.37
N ALA A 296 10.20 -5.83 9.58
CA ALA A 296 9.17 -6.85 9.62
C ALA A 296 8.42 -6.94 10.96
N LYS A 297 8.62 -5.97 11.87
CA LYS A 297 7.97 -5.84 13.18
C LYS A 297 8.14 -7.06 14.11
N SER A 298 9.27 -7.75 14.03
CA SER A 298 9.65 -8.86 14.90
C SER A 298 10.84 -8.49 15.81
N PRO A 299 10.63 -7.65 16.86
CA PRO A 299 11.70 -7.23 17.75
C PRO A 299 12.31 -8.41 18.54
N ALA A 300 11.52 -9.45 18.80
CA ALA A 300 11.99 -10.68 19.45
C ALA A 300 13.05 -11.39 18.60
N HIS A 301 12.82 -11.53 17.29
CA HIS A 301 13.81 -12.13 16.38
C HIS A 301 15.03 -11.23 16.19
N ALA A 302 14.86 -9.90 16.12
CA ALA A 302 15.98 -8.96 16.07
C ALA A 302 16.88 -9.09 17.32
N ARG A 303 16.27 -9.16 18.51
CA ARG A 303 17.00 -9.38 19.77
C ARG A 303 17.68 -10.76 19.80
N ALA A 304 17.02 -11.80 19.31
CA ALA A 304 17.58 -13.15 19.24
C ALA A 304 18.78 -13.23 18.29
N GLU A 305 18.71 -12.58 17.13
CA GLU A 305 19.79 -12.47 16.13
C GLU A 305 21.04 -11.81 16.75
N LEU A 306 20.86 -10.68 17.45
CA LEU A 306 21.96 -9.99 18.14
C LEU A 306 22.51 -10.82 19.32
N LYS A 307 21.65 -11.52 20.07
CA LYS A 307 22.06 -12.38 21.19
C LYS A 307 22.89 -13.57 20.70
N ALA A 308 22.51 -14.20 19.59
CA ALA A 308 23.26 -15.29 18.96
C ALA A 308 24.67 -14.83 18.55
N HIS A 309 24.77 -13.66 17.91
CA HIS A 309 26.07 -13.12 17.50
C HIS A 309 26.97 -12.75 18.71
N ARG A 310 26.39 -12.18 19.78
CA ARG A 310 27.13 -11.94 21.02
C ARG A 310 27.68 -13.23 21.63
N ARG A 311 26.90 -14.32 21.64
CA ARG A 311 27.38 -15.64 22.12
C ARG A 311 28.45 -16.24 21.22
N TYR A 312 28.32 -16.07 19.90
CA TYR A 312 29.34 -16.48 18.93
C TYR A 312 30.69 -15.80 19.24
N LEU A 313 30.68 -14.47 19.42
CA LEU A 313 31.89 -13.71 19.79
C LEU A 313 32.45 -14.09 21.18
N ALA A 314 31.58 -14.45 22.12
CA ALA A 314 31.98 -14.86 23.47
C ALA A 314 32.53 -16.29 23.56
N THR A 315 32.35 -17.13 22.53
CA THR A 315 32.76 -18.55 22.54
C THR A 315 33.66 -18.90 21.34
N PRO A 316 34.81 -18.22 21.16
CA PRO A 316 35.70 -18.47 20.02
C PRO A 316 36.31 -19.88 20.06
N GLU A 317 36.55 -20.45 21.25
CA GLU A 317 37.12 -21.79 21.38
C GLU A 317 36.23 -22.88 20.80
N ALA A 318 34.90 -22.77 20.95
CA ALA A 318 33.96 -23.70 20.31
C ALA A 318 34.06 -23.66 18.78
N THR A 319 34.30 -22.48 18.20
CA THR A 319 34.47 -22.34 16.75
C THR A 319 35.81 -22.92 16.29
N LYS A 320 36.88 -22.74 17.08
CA LYS A 320 38.20 -23.35 16.81
C LYS A 320 38.17 -24.87 16.95
N SER A 321 37.51 -25.40 17.98
CA SER A 321 37.31 -26.84 18.19
C SER A 321 36.53 -27.45 17.04
N LEU A 322 35.46 -26.79 16.59
CA LEU A 322 34.72 -27.21 15.40
C LEU A 322 35.59 -27.22 14.14
N ALA A 323 36.43 -26.19 13.93
CA ALA A 323 37.35 -26.13 12.79
C ALA A 323 38.38 -27.26 12.81
N ALA A 324 38.84 -27.68 13.99
CA ALA A 324 39.78 -28.80 14.15
C ALA A 324 39.17 -30.18 13.85
N ARG A 325 37.83 -30.29 13.75
CA ARG A 325 37.12 -31.51 13.37
C ARG A 325 36.94 -31.67 11.86
N ILE A 326 37.32 -30.67 11.07
CA ILE A 326 37.18 -30.73 9.62
C ILE A 326 38.27 -31.70 9.08
N PRO A 327 37.88 -32.75 8.35
CA PRO A 327 38.84 -33.71 7.81
C PRO A 327 39.71 -33.08 6.70
N ASP A 328 40.89 -33.64 6.48
CA ASP A 328 41.73 -33.29 5.34
C ASP A 328 41.08 -33.85 4.06
N GLY A 329 40.67 -32.98 3.13
CA GLY A 329 39.98 -33.38 1.92
C GLY A 329 39.69 -32.21 0.98
N ASP A 330 38.92 -32.45 -0.09
CA ASP A 330 38.67 -31.45 -1.13
C ASP A 330 37.47 -30.56 -0.78
N ALA A 331 37.76 -29.35 -0.30
CA ALA A 331 36.72 -28.37 0.02
C ALA A 331 35.98 -27.84 -1.23
N SER A 332 36.54 -28.03 -2.45
CA SER A 332 35.93 -27.55 -3.69
C SER A 332 34.70 -28.36 -4.10
N GLU A 333 34.62 -29.65 -3.73
CA GLU A 333 33.44 -30.50 -3.99
C GLU A 333 32.17 -29.99 -3.29
N VAL A 334 32.32 -29.16 -2.26
CA VAL A 334 31.19 -28.61 -1.51
C VAL A 334 30.67 -27.28 -2.08
N GLU A 335 31.43 -26.60 -2.95
CA GLU A 335 31.04 -25.26 -3.43
C GLU A 335 29.69 -25.26 -4.16
N ASP A 336 29.40 -26.31 -4.93
CA ASP A 336 28.14 -26.48 -5.67
C ASP A 336 26.96 -26.86 -4.77
N LEU A 337 27.21 -27.36 -3.55
CA LEU A 337 26.19 -27.70 -2.56
C LEU A 337 25.82 -26.51 -1.67
N LEU A 338 26.57 -25.41 -1.74
CA LEU A 338 26.31 -24.20 -0.96
C LEU A 338 25.30 -23.28 -1.63
N ALA A 339 24.56 -22.54 -0.81
CA ALA A 339 23.60 -21.58 -1.35
C ALA A 339 24.33 -20.42 -2.07
N PRO A 340 23.79 -19.94 -3.21
CA PRO A 340 24.37 -18.83 -3.96
C PRO A 340 24.64 -17.60 -3.09
N ARG A 341 25.71 -16.86 -3.40
CA ARG A 341 26.19 -15.72 -2.57
C ARG A 341 25.10 -14.68 -2.22
N TYR A 342 24.14 -14.47 -3.12
CA TYR A 342 23.05 -13.49 -2.96
C TYR A 342 21.68 -14.11 -2.68
N TRP A 343 21.63 -15.41 -2.35
CA TRP A 343 20.36 -16.12 -2.14
C TRP A 343 19.46 -15.44 -1.11
N VAL A 344 20.02 -14.96 0.01
CA VAL A 344 19.24 -14.30 1.08
C VAL A 344 18.59 -12.99 0.59
N ALA A 345 19.32 -12.19 -0.20
CA ALA A 345 18.80 -10.95 -0.75
C ALA A 345 17.74 -11.23 -1.82
N ARG A 346 18.00 -12.20 -2.71
CA ARG A 346 17.05 -12.64 -3.73
C ARG A 346 15.76 -13.17 -3.13
N ASN A 347 15.83 -14.10 -2.17
CA ASN A 347 14.65 -14.65 -1.50
C ASN A 347 13.85 -13.56 -0.75
N ALA A 348 14.52 -12.58 -0.14
CA ALA A 348 13.82 -11.44 0.48
C ALA A 348 13.04 -10.61 -0.55
N LEU A 349 13.63 -10.37 -1.74
CA LEU A 349 12.96 -9.69 -2.85
C LEU A 349 11.83 -10.54 -3.43
N ASP A 350 12.04 -11.84 -3.62
CA ASP A 350 11.04 -12.77 -4.14
C ASP A 350 9.83 -12.84 -3.21
N ARG A 351 10.03 -12.89 -1.88
CA ARG A 351 8.93 -12.82 -0.90
C ARG A 351 8.21 -11.49 -0.91
N ALA A 352 8.95 -10.38 -1.01
CA ALA A 352 8.33 -9.06 -1.11
C ALA A 352 7.50 -8.94 -2.41
N GLY A 353 8.03 -9.45 -3.52
CA GLY A 353 7.34 -9.56 -4.81
C GLY A 353 6.10 -10.44 -4.74
N SER A 354 6.19 -11.62 -4.13
CA SER A 354 5.07 -12.52 -3.91
C SER A 354 3.99 -11.87 -3.06
N ALA A 355 4.35 -11.23 -1.94
CA ALA A 355 3.37 -10.53 -1.10
C ALA A 355 2.66 -9.38 -1.84
N VAL A 356 3.34 -8.70 -2.76
CA VAL A 356 2.73 -7.70 -3.66
C VAL A 356 1.82 -8.38 -4.68
N MET A 357 2.25 -9.51 -5.25
CA MET A 357 1.51 -10.27 -6.26
C MET A 357 0.26 -10.94 -5.68
N ASP A 358 0.34 -11.53 -4.50
CA ASP A 358 -0.79 -12.12 -3.78
C ASP A 358 -1.84 -11.05 -3.47
N ARG A 359 -1.38 -9.86 -3.06
CA ARG A 359 -2.27 -8.72 -2.88
C ARG A 359 -2.92 -8.29 -4.18
N TYR A 360 -2.21 -8.33 -5.31
CA TYR A 360 -2.76 -8.05 -6.63
C TYR A 360 -3.78 -9.13 -7.07
N ARG A 361 -3.50 -10.41 -6.79
CA ARG A 361 -4.42 -11.54 -7.04
C ARG A 361 -5.70 -11.41 -6.22
N ASP A 362 -5.62 -11.11 -4.92
CA ASP A 362 -6.78 -10.79 -4.06
C ASP A 362 -7.62 -9.62 -4.59
N PHE A 363 -7.01 -8.70 -5.34
CA PHE A 363 -7.72 -7.58 -5.97
C PHE A 363 -8.38 -7.95 -7.31
N THR A 364 -7.87 -8.94 -8.04
CA THR A 364 -8.26 -9.24 -9.43
C THR A 364 -9.06 -10.52 -9.59
N GLU A 365 -8.87 -11.52 -8.72
CA GLU A 365 -9.62 -12.76 -8.73
C GLU A 365 -10.70 -12.75 -7.63
N PRO A 366 -11.96 -13.11 -7.95
CA PRO A 366 -12.94 -13.37 -6.91
C PRO A 366 -12.48 -14.60 -6.13
N ASP A 367 -12.27 -14.45 -4.81
CA ASP A 367 -11.96 -15.52 -3.84
C ASP A 367 -12.50 -16.88 -4.28
N THR A 368 -11.68 -17.66 -4.97
CA THR A 368 -11.79 -19.12 -4.97
C THR A 368 -10.88 -19.55 -3.85
N SER A 369 -11.44 -19.68 -2.65
CA SER A 369 -10.71 -20.30 -1.55
C SER A 369 -10.36 -21.72 -1.97
N LEU A 370 -9.20 -22.21 -1.52
CA LEU A 370 -8.82 -23.60 -1.75
C LEU A 370 -9.88 -24.57 -1.17
N ASP A 371 -10.57 -24.15 -0.11
CA ASP A 371 -11.72 -24.83 0.52
C ASP A 371 -12.93 -24.99 -0.42
N ASP A 372 -13.19 -24.01 -1.30
CA ASP A 372 -14.24 -24.10 -2.31
C ASP A 372 -13.91 -25.14 -3.40
N LEU A 373 -12.63 -25.49 -3.58
CA LEU A 373 -12.17 -26.50 -4.54
C LEU A 373 -12.10 -27.91 -3.94
N THR A 374 -12.04 -28.05 -2.61
CA THR A 374 -11.84 -29.34 -1.92
C THR A 374 -13.04 -29.81 -1.10
N SER A 375 -14.09 -29.00 -0.93
CA SER A 375 -15.30 -29.45 -0.25
C SER A 375 -16.13 -30.41 -1.13
N ASP A 376 -16.73 -31.42 -0.49
CA ASP A 376 -17.67 -32.36 -1.13
C ASP A 376 -18.89 -31.67 -1.76
N GLU A 377 -19.10 -30.38 -1.46
CA GLU A 377 -20.10 -29.50 -2.07
C GLU A 377 -19.82 -29.22 -3.57
N TYR A 378 -18.58 -29.44 -4.04
CA TYR A 378 -18.23 -29.35 -5.46
C TYR A 378 -18.83 -30.49 -6.30
N SER A 379 -19.11 -31.64 -5.69
CA SER A 379 -19.70 -32.80 -6.39
C SER A 379 -21.22 -32.68 -6.61
N GLY A 380 -21.89 -31.77 -5.90
CA GLY A 380 -23.35 -31.61 -5.90
C GLY A 380 -23.90 -30.35 -6.58
N LEU A 381 -23.04 -29.41 -7.01
CA LEU A 381 -23.52 -28.18 -7.63
C LEU A 381 -23.81 -28.41 -9.12
N PRO A 382 -25.07 -28.26 -9.60
CA PRO A 382 -25.33 -28.24 -11.02
C PRO A 382 -24.50 -27.10 -11.60
N SER A 383 -23.62 -27.45 -12.54
CA SER A 383 -22.83 -26.53 -13.37
C SER A 383 -23.49 -25.15 -13.42
N ARG A 384 -22.96 -24.20 -12.64
CA ARG A 384 -23.43 -22.80 -12.70
C ARG A 384 -23.10 -22.36 -14.11
N GLY A 385 -24.08 -22.47 -15.00
CA GLY A 385 -23.93 -22.17 -16.41
C GLY A 385 -23.21 -20.84 -16.53
N ARG A 386 -22.09 -20.86 -17.26
CA ARG A 386 -21.31 -19.67 -17.67
C ARG A 386 -22.28 -18.54 -17.97
N ARG A 387 -22.58 -17.68 -16.99
CA ARG A 387 -23.24 -16.41 -17.26
C ARG A 387 -22.21 -15.66 -18.06
N ARG A 388 -22.43 -15.52 -19.37
CA ARG A 388 -21.45 -14.94 -20.30
C ARG A 388 -21.02 -13.52 -19.92
N LEU A 389 -21.71 -12.86 -18.99
CA LEU A 389 -21.38 -11.54 -18.45
C LEU A 389 -21.58 -11.53 -16.92
N SER A 390 -20.50 -11.30 -16.17
CA SER A 390 -20.57 -11.08 -14.73
C SER A 390 -21.12 -9.67 -14.44
N PRO A 391 -21.85 -9.44 -13.32
CA PRO A 391 -22.30 -8.10 -12.94
C PRO A 391 -21.14 -7.10 -12.82
N ALA A 392 -19.97 -7.60 -12.40
CA ALA A 392 -18.73 -6.81 -12.36
C ALA A 392 -18.38 -6.24 -13.73
N VAL A 393 -18.23 -7.09 -14.74
CA VAL A 393 -17.93 -6.66 -16.11
C VAL A 393 -18.99 -5.71 -16.64
N LEU A 394 -20.28 -6.00 -16.40
CA LEU A 394 -21.38 -5.15 -16.87
C LEU A 394 -21.31 -3.73 -16.29
N PHE A 395 -21.27 -3.59 -14.96
CA PHE A 395 -21.26 -2.27 -14.31
C PHE A 395 -19.96 -1.52 -14.57
N SER A 396 -18.80 -2.19 -14.49
CA SER A 396 -17.51 -1.55 -14.76
C SER A 396 -17.42 -1.07 -16.19
N THR A 397 -17.83 -1.87 -17.17
CA THR A 397 -17.85 -1.47 -18.58
C THR A 397 -18.83 -0.32 -18.81
N LEU A 398 -20.04 -0.40 -18.22
CA LEU A 398 -21.05 0.65 -18.37
C LEU A 398 -20.55 2.01 -17.88
N PHE A 399 -20.00 2.09 -16.67
CA PHE A 399 -19.52 3.35 -16.11
C PHE A 399 -18.21 3.83 -16.75
N LEU A 400 -17.33 2.92 -17.17
CA LEU A 400 -16.12 3.27 -17.94
C LEU A 400 -16.49 3.89 -19.29
N VAL A 401 -17.37 3.22 -20.05
CA VAL A 401 -17.85 3.73 -21.35
C VAL A 401 -18.61 5.03 -21.16
N ALA A 402 -19.45 5.15 -20.13
CA ALA A 402 -20.16 6.40 -19.84
C ALA A 402 -19.20 7.56 -19.54
N GLY A 403 -18.15 7.32 -18.75
CA GLY A 403 -17.11 8.32 -18.44
C GLY A 403 -16.37 8.77 -19.70
N VAL A 404 -15.82 7.82 -20.48
CA VAL A 404 -15.08 8.12 -21.72
C VAL A 404 -15.96 8.79 -22.78
N ALA A 405 -17.19 8.31 -22.97
CA ALA A 405 -18.10 8.87 -23.96
C ALA A 405 -18.57 10.29 -23.59
N ALA A 406 -18.84 10.56 -22.31
CA ALA A 406 -19.12 11.91 -21.84
C ALA A 406 -17.91 12.83 -22.07
N GLY A 407 -16.71 12.33 -21.75
CA GLY A 407 -15.44 13.02 -21.91
C GLY A 407 -15.00 13.32 -23.33
N TRP A 408 -15.74 12.89 -24.36
CA TRP A 408 -15.27 13.04 -25.74
C TRP A 408 -14.97 14.51 -26.10
N ARG A 409 -15.74 15.45 -25.54
CA ARG A 409 -15.55 16.90 -25.73
C ARG A 409 -14.33 17.47 -25.00
N LEU A 410 -13.77 16.72 -24.05
CA LEU A 410 -12.59 17.14 -23.29
C LEU A 410 -11.27 16.70 -23.93
N PHE A 411 -11.33 15.84 -24.94
CA PHE A 411 -10.12 15.47 -25.68
C PHE A 411 -9.74 16.58 -26.66
N GLY A 412 -8.54 17.14 -26.51
CA GLY A 412 -8.01 18.20 -27.35
C GLY A 412 -6.67 18.71 -26.82
N SER A 413 -6.12 19.74 -27.45
CA SER A 413 -4.89 20.42 -27.00
C SER A 413 -5.10 21.46 -25.90
N GLY A 414 -6.36 21.80 -25.59
CA GLY A 414 -6.70 22.76 -24.54
C GLY A 414 -6.54 22.21 -23.12
N THR A 415 -6.53 23.10 -22.14
CA THR A 415 -6.52 22.74 -20.71
C THR A 415 -7.94 22.47 -20.23
N VAL A 416 -8.12 21.42 -19.42
CA VAL A 416 -9.42 21.07 -18.84
C VAL A 416 -9.59 21.87 -17.54
N ALA A 417 -10.53 22.81 -17.55
CA ALA A 417 -10.81 23.70 -16.43
C ALA A 417 -12.30 24.10 -16.38
N GLY A 418 -12.74 24.67 -15.27
CA GLY A 418 -14.07 25.24 -15.10
C GLY A 418 -14.78 24.79 -13.83
N GLY A 419 -15.72 25.62 -13.35
CA GLY A 419 -16.38 25.40 -12.06
C GLY A 419 -15.35 25.42 -10.93
N GLY A 420 -15.29 24.36 -10.13
CA GLY A 420 -14.32 24.21 -9.04
C GLY A 420 -12.92 23.71 -9.47
N LEU A 421 -12.71 23.41 -10.76
CA LEU A 421 -11.43 22.89 -11.26
C LEU A 421 -10.65 24.00 -11.98
N LEU A 422 -9.56 24.46 -11.36
CA LEU A 422 -8.65 25.41 -11.99
C LEU A 422 -7.74 24.73 -13.04
N PRO A 423 -7.19 25.50 -14.00
CA PRO A 423 -6.23 25.01 -14.98
C PRO A 423 -5.06 24.31 -14.29
N ALA A 424 -4.68 23.15 -14.83
CA ALA A 424 -3.54 22.42 -14.32
C ALA A 424 -2.23 23.14 -14.71
N PRO A 425 -1.17 23.09 -13.87
CA PRO A 425 0.14 23.59 -14.24
C PRO A 425 0.68 22.93 -15.51
N ALA A 426 1.58 23.63 -16.21
CA ALA A 426 2.12 23.20 -17.51
C ALA A 426 2.78 21.81 -17.45
N ASP A 427 3.54 21.54 -16.38
CA ASP A 427 4.23 20.28 -16.15
C ASP A 427 4.28 19.88 -14.68
N ALA A 428 4.78 18.67 -14.41
CA ALA A 428 4.92 18.15 -13.05
C ALA A 428 5.88 18.99 -12.18
N GLY A 429 6.91 19.61 -12.75
CA GLY A 429 7.82 20.50 -12.03
C GLY A 429 7.10 21.74 -11.51
N ALA A 430 6.27 22.36 -12.34
CA ALA A 430 5.40 23.49 -11.95
C ALA A 430 4.38 23.08 -10.87
N ALA A 431 3.84 21.85 -10.94
CA ALA A 431 2.97 21.32 -9.89
C ALA A 431 3.71 21.12 -8.55
N TRP A 432 4.95 20.61 -8.57
CA TRP A 432 5.80 20.51 -7.39
C TRP A 432 6.20 21.88 -6.84
N ALA A 433 6.48 22.86 -7.71
CA ALA A 433 6.76 24.23 -7.31
C ALA A 433 5.56 24.86 -6.59
N ALA A 434 4.34 24.66 -7.09
CA ALA A 434 3.11 25.11 -6.44
C ALA A 434 2.94 24.50 -5.04
N TYR A 435 3.20 23.19 -4.88
CA TYR A 435 3.20 22.56 -3.56
C TYR A 435 4.29 23.12 -2.62
N LEU A 436 5.50 23.31 -3.12
CA LEU A 436 6.61 23.83 -2.30
C LEU A 436 6.41 25.29 -1.89
N ALA A 437 5.68 26.08 -2.69
CA ALA A 437 5.35 27.47 -2.40
C ALA A 437 4.26 27.64 -1.33
N ASP A 438 3.36 26.67 -1.18
CA ASP A 438 2.16 26.80 -0.34
C ASP A 438 2.08 25.76 0.79
N GLY A 439 2.65 24.58 0.59
CA GLY A 439 2.66 23.50 1.59
C GLY A 439 1.31 22.80 1.79
N THR A 440 0.29 23.12 0.98
CA THR A 440 -1.05 22.50 1.07
C THR A 440 -0.99 21.01 0.67
N PRO A 441 -1.48 20.09 1.50
CA PRO A 441 -1.35 18.65 1.26
C PRO A 441 -1.94 18.15 -0.06
N TRP A 442 -3.05 18.75 -0.52
CA TRP A 442 -3.69 18.31 -1.76
C TRP A 442 -2.87 18.66 -3.01
N LEU A 443 -2.13 19.77 -3.01
CA LEU A 443 -1.21 20.13 -4.10
C LEU A 443 -0.09 19.10 -4.23
N GLY A 444 0.45 18.62 -3.11
CA GLY A 444 1.46 17.55 -3.11
C GLY A 444 0.90 16.25 -3.71
N ILE A 445 -0.34 15.89 -3.37
CA ILE A 445 -1.02 14.72 -3.96
C ILE A 445 -1.26 14.93 -5.46
N ALA A 446 -1.70 16.12 -5.87
CA ALA A 446 -1.92 16.48 -7.26
C ALA A 446 -0.60 16.46 -8.07
N ALA A 447 0.51 16.92 -7.49
CA ALA A 447 1.84 16.87 -8.10
C ALA A 447 2.33 15.41 -8.31
N VAL A 448 2.09 14.53 -7.33
CA VAL A 448 2.37 13.08 -7.48
C VAL A 448 1.52 12.48 -8.61
N LEU A 449 0.22 12.80 -8.67
CA LEU A 449 -0.66 12.31 -9.73
C LEU A 449 -0.24 12.84 -11.11
N GLY A 450 0.14 14.12 -11.22
CA GLY A 450 0.68 14.70 -12.44
C GLY A 450 2.00 14.06 -12.88
N SER A 451 2.87 13.71 -11.93
CA SER A 451 4.14 13.01 -12.20
C SER A 451 3.89 11.61 -12.77
N VAL A 452 2.91 10.87 -12.23
CA VAL A 452 2.52 9.53 -12.70
C VAL A 452 1.75 9.60 -14.03
N ALA A 453 1.01 10.68 -14.28
CA ALA A 453 0.29 10.94 -15.53
C ALA A 453 1.22 11.48 -16.64
N PHE A 454 2.30 10.75 -16.92
CA PHE A 454 3.30 11.06 -17.95
C PHE A 454 3.96 12.43 -17.80
N GLY A 455 4.03 12.95 -16.56
CA GLY A 455 4.59 14.29 -16.28
C GLY A 455 3.65 15.45 -16.63
N THR A 456 2.38 15.19 -16.98
CA THR A 456 1.41 16.20 -17.41
C THR A 456 0.23 16.30 -16.44
N PRO A 457 0.20 17.34 -15.58
CA PRO A 457 -0.91 17.57 -14.64
C PRO A 457 -2.30 17.65 -15.30
N ASN A 458 -2.40 18.17 -16.53
CA ASN A 458 -3.66 18.22 -17.28
C ASN A 458 -4.26 16.82 -17.57
N ILE A 459 -3.42 15.82 -17.88
CA ILE A 459 -3.87 14.44 -18.07
C ILE A 459 -4.38 13.86 -16.74
N ALA A 460 -3.75 14.22 -15.60
CA ALA A 460 -4.24 13.78 -14.29
C ALA A 460 -5.66 14.33 -14.00
N SER A 461 -5.93 15.61 -14.29
CA SER A 461 -7.29 16.18 -14.23
C SER A 461 -8.27 15.41 -15.11
N LEU A 462 -7.91 15.18 -16.37
CA LEU A 462 -8.75 14.46 -17.32
C LEU A 462 -9.07 13.05 -16.82
N LEU A 463 -8.05 12.26 -16.45
CA LEU A 463 -8.23 10.90 -15.95
C LEU A 463 -9.08 10.87 -14.68
N LEU A 464 -8.90 11.82 -13.76
CA LEU A 464 -9.72 11.93 -12.56
C LEU A 464 -11.21 12.11 -12.91
N LEU A 465 -11.53 13.04 -13.81
CA LEU A 465 -12.91 13.30 -14.23
C LEU A 465 -13.55 12.11 -14.95
N LEU A 466 -12.80 11.45 -15.86
CA LEU A 466 -13.31 10.34 -16.66
C LEU A 466 -13.46 9.04 -15.85
N LEU A 467 -12.51 8.77 -14.94
CA LEU A 467 -12.47 7.53 -14.16
C LEU A 467 -13.20 7.65 -12.82
N ALA A 468 -13.55 8.86 -12.35
CA ALA A 468 -14.32 9.08 -11.12
C ALA A 468 -15.52 8.13 -10.92
N PRO A 469 -16.44 7.96 -11.88
CA PRO A 469 -17.61 7.09 -11.68
C PRO A 469 -17.23 5.61 -11.51
N VAL A 470 -16.26 5.10 -12.29
CA VAL A 470 -15.83 3.71 -12.17
C VAL A 470 -15.02 3.49 -10.89
N LEU A 471 -14.17 4.44 -10.49
CA LEU A 471 -13.45 4.39 -9.21
C LEU A 471 -14.40 4.40 -8.01
N ALA A 472 -15.45 5.24 -8.05
CA ALA A 472 -16.49 5.28 -7.02
C ALA A 472 -17.32 3.98 -6.98
N LEU A 473 -17.62 3.39 -8.14
CA LEU A 473 -18.24 2.07 -8.23
C LEU A 473 -17.39 1.00 -7.52
N TRP A 474 -16.11 0.91 -7.85
CA TRP A 474 -15.21 -0.09 -7.26
C TRP A 474 -15.00 0.13 -5.76
N SER A 475 -14.86 1.38 -5.31
CA SER A 475 -14.69 1.69 -3.89
C SER A 475 -15.93 1.29 -3.08
N ALA A 476 -17.13 1.66 -3.53
CA ALA A 476 -18.38 1.28 -2.89
C ALA A 476 -18.59 -0.23 -2.91
N ARG A 477 -18.28 -0.90 -4.03
CA ARG A 477 -18.34 -2.36 -4.13
C ARG A 477 -17.37 -3.04 -3.15
N SER A 478 -16.17 -2.50 -2.95
CA SER A 478 -15.20 -3.06 -2.00
C SER A 478 -15.72 -3.00 -0.55
N PHE A 479 -16.39 -1.91 -0.18
CA PHE A 479 -16.99 -1.75 1.15
C PHE A 479 -18.19 -2.67 1.35
N LEU A 480 -19.11 -2.71 0.38
CA LEU A 480 -20.30 -3.56 0.44
C LEU A 480 -19.91 -5.05 0.53
N HIS A 481 -18.83 -5.45 -0.12
CA HIS A 481 -18.27 -6.79 0.02
C HIS A 481 -17.75 -7.08 1.41
N ALA A 482 -16.95 -6.16 1.97
CA ALA A 482 -16.35 -6.33 3.29
C ALA A 482 -17.39 -6.51 4.40
N ILE A 483 -18.58 -5.91 4.25
CA ILE A 483 -19.67 -6.07 5.22
C ILE A 483 -20.59 -7.27 4.92
N GLY A 484 -20.22 -8.14 3.97
CA GLY A 484 -20.92 -9.39 3.64
C GLY A 484 -22.16 -9.24 2.75
N VAL A 485 -22.23 -8.23 1.88
CA VAL A 485 -23.37 -8.05 0.95
C VAL A 485 -23.26 -9.01 -0.24
N ARG A 486 -24.38 -9.64 -0.59
CA ARG A 486 -24.48 -10.55 -1.75
C ARG A 486 -23.96 -9.88 -3.04
N PRO A 487 -23.20 -10.58 -3.92
CA PRO A 487 -22.53 -9.97 -5.06
C PRO A 487 -23.41 -9.09 -5.95
N TRP A 488 -24.60 -9.56 -6.34
CA TRP A 488 -25.52 -8.78 -7.18
C TRP A 488 -25.98 -7.49 -6.49
N LEU A 489 -26.41 -7.58 -5.23
CA LEU A 489 -26.88 -6.42 -4.46
C LEU A 489 -25.73 -5.43 -4.18
N ALA A 490 -24.51 -5.93 -3.98
CA ALA A 490 -23.32 -5.11 -3.82
C ALA A 490 -23.00 -4.31 -5.09
N TRP A 491 -23.08 -4.94 -6.27
CA TRP A 491 -22.88 -4.25 -7.55
C TRP A 491 -24.01 -3.26 -7.86
N SER A 492 -25.27 -3.59 -7.57
CA SER A 492 -26.38 -2.64 -7.72
C SER A 492 -26.25 -1.43 -6.79
N GLY A 493 -25.89 -1.66 -5.51
CA GLY A 493 -25.68 -0.59 -4.53
C GLY A 493 -24.48 0.29 -4.88
N ALA A 494 -23.39 -0.31 -5.36
CA ALA A 494 -22.24 0.43 -5.87
C ALA A 494 -22.56 1.20 -7.16
N GLY A 495 -23.39 0.64 -8.04
CA GLY A 495 -23.90 1.33 -9.22
C GLY A 495 -24.74 2.56 -8.86
N LEU A 496 -25.59 2.46 -7.83
CA LEU A 496 -26.33 3.61 -7.31
C LEU A 496 -25.40 4.70 -6.75
N TRP A 497 -24.30 4.30 -6.09
CA TRP A 497 -23.31 5.25 -5.58
C TRP A 497 -22.61 6.00 -6.72
N ALA A 498 -22.14 5.28 -7.73
CA ALA A 498 -21.53 5.88 -8.92
C ALA A 498 -22.52 6.75 -9.72
N ALA A 499 -23.77 6.32 -9.86
CA ALA A 499 -24.82 7.11 -10.48
C ALA A 499 -25.15 8.37 -9.67
N ALA A 500 -25.14 8.31 -8.33
CA ALA A 500 -25.36 9.48 -7.48
C ALA A 500 -24.24 10.52 -7.64
N LEU A 501 -22.98 10.09 -7.78
CA LEU A 501 -21.85 10.99 -8.12
C LEU A 501 -22.14 11.77 -9.42
N LEU A 502 -22.66 11.09 -10.45
CA LEU A 502 -23.02 11.73 -11.73
C LEU A 502 -24.25 12.63 -11.60
N ALA A 503 -25.29 12.17 -10.89
CA ALA A 503 -26.54 12.90 -10.71
C ALA A 503 -26.38 14.17 -9.86
N LEU A 504 -25.44 14.17 -8.90
CA LEU A 504 -25.01 15.35 -8.14
C LEU A 504 -24.13 16.29 -8.97
N GLY A 505 -23.61 15.84 -10.12
CA GLY A 505 -22.87 16.67 -11.06
C GLY A 505 -21.41 16.91 -10.74
N LEU A 506 -20.81 16.10 -9.86
CA LEU A 506 -19.46 16.34 -9.35
C LEU A 506 -18.42 16.50 -10.48
N PRO A 507 -18.34 15.60 -11.48
CA PRO A 507 -17.39 15.77 -12.58
C PRO A 507 -17.70 16.95 -13.50
N ALA A 508 -18.99 17.20 -13.79
CA ALA A 508 -19.39 18.31 -14.67
C ALA A 508 -19.10 19.69 -14.07
N ALA A 509 -19.15 19.80 -12.74
CA ALA A 509 -18.94 21.01 -11.98
C ALA A 509 -17.49 21.21 -11.53
N GLY A 510 -16.61 20.22 -11.75
CA GLY A 510 -15.21 20.30 -11.34
C GLY A 510 -15.02 20.18 -9.82
N ASP A 511 -15.95 19.56 -9.09
CA ASP A 511 -15.83 19.37 -7.64
C ASP A 511 -14.88 18.21 -7.31
N VAL A 512 -13.57 18.51 -7.35
CA VAL A 512 -12.50 17.56 -7.07
C VAL A 512 -12.62 16.99 -5.65
N SER A 513 -12.91 17.83 -4.65
CA SER A 513 -13.10 17.38 -3.27
C SER A 513 -14.27 16.39 -3.16
N GLY A 514 -15.41 16.69 -3.80
CA GLY A 514 -16.55 15.77 -3.86
C GLY A 514 -16.22 14.44 -4.54
N ILE A 515 -15.48 14.45 -5.65
CA ILE A 515 -15.01 13.23 -6.33
C ILE A 515 -14.15 12.39 -5.39
N VAL A 516 -13.17 13.02 -4.71
CA VAL A 516 -12.30 12.33 -3.75
C VAL A 516 -13.12 11.75 -2.60
N VAL A 517 -14.09 12.47 -2.04
CA VAL A 517 -14.99 11.95 -1.00
C VAL A 517 -15.76 10.72 -1.49
N ALA A 518 -16.27 10.75 -2.74
CA ALA A 518 -17.02 9.65 -3.32
C ALA A 518 -16.15 8.40 -3.58
N VAL A 519 -14.90 8.57 -3.98
CA VAL A 519 -13.97 7.46 -4.22
C VAL A 519 -13.37 6.93 -2.91
N VAL A 520 -12.87 7.82 -2.06
CA VAL A 520 -12.08 7.47 -0.85
C VAL A 520 -12.97 7.15 0.35
N GLY A 521 -14.14 7.80 0.48
CA GLY A 521 -15.07 7.60 1.60
C GLY A 521 -15.43 6.13 1.83
N PRO A 522 -15.86 5.37 0.80
CA PRO A 522 -16.11 3.94 0.96
C PRO A 522 -14.88 3.11 1.34
N LEU A 523 -13.67 3.49 0.88
CA LEU A 523 -12.43 2.81 1.24
C LEU A 523 -12.06 3.03 2.71
N LEU A 524 -12.27 4.25 3.21
CA LEU A 524 -12.13 4.57 4.63
C LEU A 524 -13.14 3.76 5.47
N ALA A 525 -14.42 3.74 5.07
CA ALA A 525 -15.45 2.96 5.73
C ALA A 525 -15.12 1.46 5.77
N ARG A 526 -14.55 0.92 4.68
CA ARG A 526 -14.05 -0.46 4.61
C ARG A 526 -12.90 -0.71 5.57
N SER A 527 -11.92 0.19 5.64
CA SER A 527 -10.80 0.04 6.58
C SER A 527 -11.27 0.12 8.03
N TRP A 528 -12.23 1.00 8.34
CA TRP A 528 -12.84 1.09 9.68
C TRP A 528 -13.63 -0.15 10.05
N TRP A 529 -14.36 -0.72 9.09
CA TRP A 529 -15.03 -2.00 9.27
C TRP A 529 -14.02 -3.12 9.58
N ARG A 530 -12.89 -3.16 8.86
CA ARG A 530 -11.80 -4.11 9.13
C ARG A 530 -11.19 -3.94 10.52
N ILE A 531 -10.91 -2.71 10.98
CA ILE A 531 -10.42 -2.47 12.36
C ILE A 531 -11.36 -3.09 13.40
N ARG A 532 -12.67 -3.02 13.15
CA ARG A 532 -13.69 -3.55 14.05
C ARG A 532 -13.71 -5.08 14.06
N GLU A 533 -13.54 -5.73 12.90
CA GLU A 533 -13.61 -7.19 12.74
C GLU A 533 -12.29 -7.90 13.05
N ASP A 534 -11.17 -7.27 12.73
CA ASP A 534 -9.83 -7.83 12.92
C ASP A 534 -9.65 -8.25 14.37
N ARG A 535 -9.17 -9.48 14.61
CA ARG A 535 -8.89 -10.04 15.94
C ARG A 535 -7.40 -10.26 16.17
N SER A 536 -6.57 -9.92 15.20
CA SER A 536 -5.12 -10.08 15.30
C SER A 536 -4.56 -9.31 16.49
N SER A 537 -3.58 -9.92 17.15
CA SER A 537 -2.87 -9.37 18.29
C SER A 537 -1.47 -8.89 17.89
N GLY A 538 -0.86 -8.04 18.73
CA GLY A 538 0.47 -7.52 18.48
C GLY A 538 0.55 -6.57 17.26
N ALA A 539 1.67 -6.63 16.55
CA ALA A 539 1.99 -5.72 15.44
C ALA A 539 1.11 -5.91 14.20
N GLU A 540 0.49 -7.08 14.06
CA GLU A 540 -0.40 -7.42 12.95
C GLU A 540 -1.70 -6.61 13.00
N GLY A 541 -2.24 -6.39 14.20
CA GLY A 541 -3.45 -5.60 14.44
C GLY A 541 -3.31 -4.10 14.15
N LEU A 542 -2.12 -3.64 13.75
CA LEU A 542 -1.88 -2.25 13.33
C LEU A 542 -2.06 -2.04 11.81
N ARG A 543 -2.16 -3.11 11.01
CA ARG A 543 -2.28 -2.99 9.54
C ARG A 543 -3.59 -2.35 9.11
N ALA A 544 -4.73 -2.84 9.62
CA ALA A 544 -6.03 -2.28 9.29
C ALA A 544 -6.17 -0.80 9.74
N PRO A 545 -5.72 -0.42 10.95
CA PRO A 545 -5.57 0.97 11.36
C PRO A 545 -4.72 1.84 10.45
N ALA A 546 -3.54 1.37 10.04
CA ALA A 546 -2.66 2.11 9.16
C ALA A 546 -3.31 2.33 7.78
N GLY A 547 -4.01 1.32 7.26
CA GLY A 547 -4.82 1.47 6.05
C GLY A 547 -5.96 2.48 6.20
N ALA A 548 -6.59 2.58 7.37
CA ALA A 548 -7.59 3.63 7.64
C ALA A 548 -6.95 5.02 7.71
N ALA A 549 -5.80 5.16 8.37
CA ALA A 549 -5.06 6.42 8.43
C ALA A 549 -4.67 6.91 7.04
N PHE A 550 -4.21 6.02 6.15
CA PHE A 550 -3.90 6.37 4.77
C PHE A 550 -5.10 6.98 4.01
N TRP A 551 -6.26 6.31 4.04
CA TRP A 551 -7.47 6.85 3.38
C TRP A 551 -7.98 8.13 4.05
N LEU A 552 -7.84 8.24 5.37
CA LEU A 552 -8.21 9.45 6.10
C LEU A 552 -7.30 10.62 5.75
N THR A 553 -5.99 10.40 5.57
CA THR A 553 -5.05 11.41 5.06
C THR A 553 -5.48 11.92 3.69
N LEU A 554 -5.76 11.02 2.75
CA LEU A 554 -6.19 11.39 1.41
C LEU A 554 -7.51 12.19 1.45
N LEU A 555 -8.46 11.78 2.29
CA LEU A 555 -9.72 12.50 2.44
C LEU A 555 -9.53 13.89 3.10
N ALA A 556 -8.72 13.97 4.15
CA ALA A 556 -8.48 15.20 4.91
C ALA A 556 -7.64 16.23 4.15
N ALA A 557 -6.81 15.79 3.19
CA ALA A 557 -6.10 16.71 2.30
C ALA A 557 -7.06 17.51 1.41
N PHE A 558 -8.14 16.89 0.91
CA PHE A 558 -9.12 17.53 0.02
C PHE A 558 -10.35 18.08 0.74
N TRP A 559 -10.62 17.61 1.97
CA TRP A 559 -11.70 18.09 2.82
C TRP A 559 -11.29 18.01 4.30
N PRO A 560 -10.71 19.09 4.87
CA PRO A 560 -10.06 19.03 6.18
C PRO A 560 -10.99 18.64 7.32
N LEU A 561 -12.28 18.99 7.22
CA LEU A 561 -13.32 18.60 8.18
C LEU A 561 -13.44 17.07 8.36
N ALA A 562 -12.99 16.28 7.39
CA ALA A 562 -13.00 14.82 7.50
C ALA A 562 -12.20 14.33 8.72
N LEU A 563 -11.08 14.98 9.07
CA LEU A 563 -10.23 14.57 10.18
C LEU A 563 -10.89 14.75 11.57
N PRO A 564 -11.44 15.92 11.94
CA PRO A 564 -12.15 16.06 13.21
C PRO A 564 -13.42 15.20 13.26
N LEU A 565 -14.17 15.05 12.16
CA LEU A 565 -15.32 14.14 12.12
C LEU A 565 -14.91 12.68 12.34
N ALA A 566 -13.82 12.23 11.71
CA ALA A 566 -13.26 10.91 11.91
C ALA A 566 -12.75 10.71 13.34
N THR A 567 -12.12 11.73 13.92
CA THR A 567 -11.66 11.72 15.32
C THR A 567 -12.85 11.57 16.27
N LEU A 568 -13.92 12.36 16.06
CA LEU A 568 -15.15 12.26 16.87
C LEU A 568 -15.81 10.88 16.75
N ALA A 569 -15.86 10.30 15.55
CA ALA A 569 -16.42 8.97 15.37
C ALA A 569 -15.54 7.88 16.01
N ALA A 570 -14.21 7.99 15.94
CA ALA A 570 -13.29 7.10 16.65
C ALA A 570 -13.49 7.19 18.17
N VAL A 571 -13.60 8.40 18.72
CA VAL A 571 -13.89 8.64 20.15
C VAL A 571 -15.25 8.06 20.54
N ALA A 572 -16.30 8.27 19.73
CA ALA A 572 -17.61 7.69 19.99
C ALA A 572 -17.57 6.16 20.03
N VAL A 573 -16.82 5.53 19.12
CA VAL A 573 -16.60 4.07 19.14
C VAL A 573 -15.89 3.64 20.41
N LEU A 574 -14.85 4.35 20.86
CA LEU A 574 -14.10 4.05 22.09
C LEU A 574 -14.95 4.23 23.37
N VAL A 575 -15.82 5.24 23.40
CA VAL A 575 -16.75 5.48 24.51
C VAL A 575 -17.78 4.36 24.62
N VAL A 576 -18.35 3.93 23.48
CA VAL A 576 -19.34 2.84 23.42
C VAL A 576 -18.68 1.47 23.64
N ARG A 577 -17.43 1.31 23.22
CA ARG A 577 -16.67 0.05 23.29
C ARG A 577 -15.30 0.31 23.90
N ARG A 578 -15.18 0.10 25.21
CA ARG A 578 -13.96 0.35 25.99
C ARG A 578 -12.76 -0.56 25.69
N ALA A 579 -12.73 -1.23 24.54
CA ALA A 579 -11.64 -2.13 24.17
C ALA A 579 -10.94 -1.62 22.91
N ARG A 580 -9.60 -1.74 22.90
CA ARG A 580 -8.71 -1.50 21.74
C ARG A 580 -8.51 -0.05 21.35
N VAL A 581 -8.00 0.75 22.29
CA VAL A 581 -7.62 2.16 22.07
C VAL A 581 -6.52 2.30 21.01
N LEU A 582 -5.50 1.45 21.04
CA LEU A 582 -4.32 1.56 20.17
C LEU A 582 -4.64 1.50 18.66
N PRO A 583 -5.49 0.58 18.15
CA PRO A 583 -5.95 0.61 16.76
C PRO A 583 -6.61 1.92 16.35
N TRP A 584 -7.51 2.48 17.17
CA TRP A 584 -8.19 3.73 16.84
C TRP A 584 -7.28 4.95 16.92
N LEU A 585 -6.32 4.97 17.86
CA LEU A 585 -5.26 5.99 17.88
C LEU A 585 -4.38 5.91 16.63
N THR A 586 -4.01 4.70 16.21
CA THR A 586 -3.20 4.48 15.00
C THR A 586 -3.93 4.92 13.73
N ALA A 587 -5.26 4.84 13.71
CA ALA A 587 -6.07 5.29 12.57
C ALA A 587 -6.17 6.82 12.44
N VAL A 588 -5.91 7.59 13.51
CA VAL A 588 -6.20 9.04 13.58
C VAL A 588 -4.96 9.89 13.89
N VAL A 589 -4.14 9.50 14.87
CA VAL A 589 -2.98 10.29 15.32
C VAL A 589 -1.96 10.54 14.21
N PRO A 590 -1.56 9.53 13.40
CA PRO A 590 -0.63 9.77 12.30
C PRO A 590 -1.14 10.79 11.28
N VAL A 591 -2.47 10.90 11.11
CA VAL A 591 -3.08 11.87 10.18
C VAL A 591 -2.96 13.30 10.70
N TRP A 592 -3.21 13.51 12.00
CA TRP A 592 -2.94 14.80 12.64
C TRP A 592 -1.48 15.21 12.53
N LEU A 593 -0.56 14.26 12.72
CA LEU A 593 0.86 14.52 12.56
C LEU A 593 1.22 14.84 11.11
N LEU A 594 0.67 14.12 10.13
CA LEU A 594 0.96 14.37 8.71
C LEU A 594 0.46 15.76 8.27
N LEU A 595 -0.70 16.20 8.75
CA LEU A 595 -1.24 17.53 8.46
C LEU A 595 -0.61 18.65 9.31
N ALA A 596 0.29 18.32 10.24
CA ALA A 596 0.87 19.30 11.16
C ALA A 596 1.48 20.54 10.48
N PRO A 597 2.17 20.45 9.33
CA PRO A 597 2.67 21.64 8.62
C PRO A 597 1.56 22.59 8.13
N TRP A 598 0.35 22.07 7.88
CA TRP A 598 -0.79 22.83 7.38
C TRP A 598 -1.73 23.32 8.49
N LEU A 599 -1.65 22.75 9.70
CA LEU A 599 -2.48 23.16 10.84
C LEU A 599 -2.39 24.65 11.19
N PRO A 600 -1.22 25.32 11.16
CA PRO A 600 -1.15 26.75 11.44
C PRO A 600 -2.06 27.57 10.53
N GLU A 601 -2.14 27.22 9.24
CA GLU A 601 -3.00 27.93 8.28
C GLU A 601 -4.48 27.67 8.55
N LEU A 602 -4.85 26.41 8.81
CA LEU A 602 -6.22 26.04 9.19
C LEU A 602 -6.68 26.70 10.50
N LEU A 603 -5.75 27.05 11.41
CA LEU A 603 -6.05 27.75 12.65
C LEU A 603 -6.14 29.26 12.46
N ARG A 604 -5.33 29.86 11.57
CA ARG A 604 -5.45 31.28 11.20
C ARG A 604 -6.75 31.56 10.45
N VAL A 605 -7.12 30.66 9.54
CA VAL A 605 -8.31 30.80 8.68
C VAL A 605 -9.27 29.63 8.94
N PRO A 606 -10.09 29.68 10.02
CA PRO A 606 -10.94 28.56 10.41
C PRO A 606 -12.02 28.21 9.37
N GLY A 607 -12.38 29.15 8.49
CA GLY A 607 -13.25 28.89 7.34
C GLY A 607 -12.71 27.81 6.40
N ARG A 608 -11.38 27.61 6.35
CA ARG A 608 -10.74 26.62 5.50
C ARG A 608 -11.09 25.18 5.85
N TRP A 609 -11.47 24.91 7.11
CA TRP A 609 -11.94 23.59 7.52
C TRP A 609 -13.16 23.13 6.72
N LEU A 610 -14.04 24.06 6.33
CA LEU A 610 -15.35 23.77 5.75
C LEU A 610 -15.37 23.74 4.23
N THR A 611 -14.28 24.12 3.55
CA THR A 611 -14.27 24.42 2.10
C THR A 611 -13.57 23.32 1.28
N SER A 612 -13.74 23.35 -0.05
CA SER A 612 -13.11 22.44 -1.02
C SER A 612 -11.66 22.82 -1.34
N VAL A 613 -10.97 22.05 -2.19
CA VAL A 613 -9.76 22.55 -2.88
C VAL A 613 -10.09 23.81 -3.68
N ASP A 614 -9.13 24.73 -3.78
CA ASP A 614 -9.28 26.02 -4.48
C ASP A 614 -10.63 26.71 -4.18
N PRO A 615 -10.90 27.05 -2.91
CA PRO A 615 -12.24 27.43 -2.46
C PRO A 615 -12.79 28.68 -3.16
N LEU A 616 -11.93 29.61 -3.58
CA LEU A 616 -12.33 30.82 -4.30
C LEU A 616 -12.58 30.60 -5.80
N ALA A 617 -12.22 29.43 -6.36
CA ALA A 617 -12.56 29.07 -7.73
C ALA A 617 -14.03 28.66 -7.88
N THR A 618 -14.65 28.19 -6.79
CA THR A 618 -16.02 27.71 -6.82
C THR A 618 -16.98 28.90 -6.86
N PRO A 619 -17.91 28.98 -7.84
CA PRO A 619 -18.84 30.12 -7.92
C PRO A 619 -19.72 30.26 -6.66
N ASP A 620 -20.07 31.48 -6.29
CA ASP A 620 -21.03 31.75 -5.22
C ASP A 620 -22.45 31.36 -5.67
N PHE A 621 -22.79 30.08 -5.50
CA PHE A 621 -24.13 29.58 -5.82
C PHE A 621 -25.13 29.93 -4.72
N PRO A 622 -26.38 30.33 -5.06
CA PRO A 622 -27.38 30.65 -4.06
C PRO A 622 -27.60 29.45 -3.09
N PRO A 623 -27.85 29.72 -1.79
CA PRO A 623 -27.95 28.67 -0.79
C PRO A 623 -28.98 27.62 -1.20
N SER A 624 -28.58 26.35 -1.20
CA SER A 624 -29.43 25.25 -1.66
C SER A 624 -30.70 25.18 -0.79
N SER A 625 -31.85 25.52 -1.39
CA SER A 625 -33.17 25.31 -0.79
C SER A 625 -33.60 23.85 -1.02
N TYR A 626 -34.71 23.59 -1.71
CA TYR A 626 -35.13 22.24 -2.10
C TYR A 626 -34.11 21.54 -3.03
N GLY A 627 -33.14 22.27 -3.57
CA GLY A 627 -32.07 21.76 -4.42
C GLY A 627 -31.27 20.61 -3.81
N LEU A 628 -31.08 20.58 -2.48
CA LEU A 628 -30.36 19.48 -1.82
C LEU A 628 -31.18 18.17 -1.83
N LEU A 629 -32.52 18.25 -1.77
CA LEU A 629 -33.41 17.09 -1.92
C LEU A 629 -33.46 16.58 -3.37
N ALA A 630 -33.31 17.48 -4.33
CA ALA A 630 -33.30 17.18 -5.76
C ALA A 630 -31.89 16.86 -6.31
N GLY A 631 -30.85 16.87 -5.47
CA GLY A 631 -29.45 16.68 -5.86
C GLY A 631 -28.88 17.76 -6.78
N ARG A 632 -29.47 18.97 -6.75
CA ARG A 632 -29.06 20.14 -7.52
C ARG A 632 -28.23 21.08 -6.66
N ILE A 633 -27.07 20.60 -6.26
CA ILE A 633 -26.12 21.33 -5.43
C ILE A 633 -25.16 22.14 -6.29
N LEU A 634 -24.86 21.65 -7.49
CA LEU A 634 -23.92 22.25 -8.44
C LEU A 634 -24.57 22.34 -9.84
N PRO A 635 -24.16 23.32 -10.67
CA PRO A 635 -24.50 23.35 -12.08
C PRO A 635 -23.80 22.19 -12.79
N SER A 636 -24.57 21.15 -13.10
CA SER A 636 -24.04 19.86 -13.54
C SER A 636 -24.28 19.56 -15.02
N GLY A 637 -25.06 20.39 -15.71
CA GLY A 637 -25.57 20.09 -17.04
C GLY A 637 -26.62 18.95 -17.10
N VAL A 638 -26.90 18.29 -15.97
CA VAL A 638 -27.91 17.21 -15.88
C VAL A 638 -29.32 17.80 -15.92
N PRO A 639 -30.23 17.27 -16.76
CA PRO A 639 -31.61 17.72 -16.81
C PRO A 639 -32.31 17.60 -15.46
N GLU A 640 -33.05 18.65 -15.07
CA GLU A 640 -33.64 18.75 -13.74
C GLU A 640 -34.56 17.57 -13.40
N TRP A 641 -35.38 17.15 -14.36
CA TRP A 641 -36.30 16.04 -14.20
C TRP A 641 -35.57 14.71 -13.93
N LEU A 642 -34.36 14.53 -14.46
CA LEU A 642 -33.59 13.31 -14.31
C LEU A 642 -33.02 13.21 -12.88
N SER A 643 -32.44 14.29 -12.37
CA SER A 643 -31.95 14.34 -10.98
C SER A 643 -33.10 14.18 -9.98
N VAL A 644 -34.23 14.89 -10.18
CA VAL A 644 -35.42 14.75 -9.32
C VAL A 644 -35.95 13.32 -9.34
N ALA A 645 -36.11 12.72 -10.52
CA ALA A 645 -36.57 11.34 -10.63
C ALA A 645 -35.62 10.34 -9.95
N PHE A 646 -34.30 10.55 -10.10
CA PHE A 646 -33.28 9.72 -9.46
C PHE A 646 -33.36 9.76 -7.94
N PHE A 647 -33.31 10.95 -7.33
CA PHE A 647 -33.32 11.09 -5.87
C PHE A 647 -34.68 10.74 -5.26
N ALA A 648 -35.79 10.99 -5.97
CA ALA A 648 -37.10 10.53 -5.54
C ALA A 648 -37.19 8.99 -5.52
N ALA A 649 -36.73 8.31 -6.57
CA ALA A 649 -36.69 6.85 -6.62
C ALA A 649 -35.76 6.26 -5.56
N LEU A 650 -34.58 6.86 -5.37
CA LEU A 650 -33.63 6.46 -4.33
C LEU A 650 -34.24 6.62 -2.92
N GLY A 651 -34.92 7.74 -2.66
CA GLY A 651 -35.61 8.00 -1.40
C GLY A 651 -36.75 7.01 -1.12
N LEU A 652 -37.56 6.69 -2.14
CA LEU A 652 -38.64 5.68 -2.02
C LEU A 652 -38.09 4.28 -1.75
N LEU A 653 -37.01 3.87 -2.44
CA LEU A 653 -36.32 2.60 -2.20
C LEU A 653 -35.71 2.55 -0.79
N ALA A 654 -35.11 3.65 -0.33
CA ALA A 654 -34.56 3.75 1.02
C ALA A 654 -35.65 3.70 2.09
N LEU A 655 -36.79 4.36 1.89
CA LEU A 655 -37.95 4.28 2.77
C LEU A 655 -38.49 2.84 2.84
N TRP A 656 -38.56 2.16 1.70
CA TRP A 656 -38.93 0.75 1.67
C TRP A 656 -37.92 -0.15 2.41
N GLY A 657 -36.62 0.16 2.27
CA GLY A 657 -35.52 -0.53 2.95
C GLY A 657 -35.53 -0.33 4.46
N ILE A 658 -35.66 0.92 4.94
CA ILE A 658 -35.62 1.26 6.38
C ILE A 658 -36.75 0.58 7.16
N LEU A 659 -37.94 0.46 6.57
CA LEU A 659 -39.08 -0.26 7.15
C LEU A 659 -38.79 -1.75 7.36
N ARG A 660 -37.78 -2.30 6.66
CA ARG A 660 -37.38 -3.71 6.71
C ARG A 660 -36.10 -3.98 7.48
N VAL A 661 -35.32 -2.94 7.82
CA VAL A 661 -34.13 -3.06 8.69
C VAL A 661 -34.55 -3.63 10.04
N ARG A 662 -33.96 -4.75 10.49
CA ARG A 662 -34.41 -5.48 11.68
C ARG A 662 -33.91 -4.89 13.01
N GLY A 663 -32.69 -4.37 13.03
CA GLY A 663 -32.10 -3.85 14.26
C GLY A 663 -32.61 -2.45 14.57
N THR A 664 -33.29 -2.27 15.70
CA THR A 664 -33.76 -0.94 16.16
C THR A 664 -32.61 0.05 16.24
N VAL A 665 -31.47 -0.37 16.79
CA VAL A 665 -30.25 0.47 16.86
C VAL A 665 -29.72 0.79 15.46
N ALA A 666 -29.57 -0.19 14.59
CA ALA A 666 -29.08 0.04 13.22
C ALA A 666 -30.00 0.96 12.42
N ARG A 667 -31.32 0.80 12.59
CA ARG A 667 -32.34 1.64 11.96
C ARG A 667 -32.24 3.10 12.43
N TRP A 668 -32.20 3.33 13.75
CA TRP A 668 -32.09 4.68 14.31
C TRP A 668 -30.73 5.32 14.05
N LEU A 669 -29.64 4.56 14.05
CA LEU A 669 -28.33 5.06 13.64
C LEU A 669 -28.34 5.50 12.18
N LEU A 670 -28.92 4.71 11.29
CA LEU A 670 -29.00 5.05 9.87
C LEU A 670 -29.84 6.30 9.63
N VAL A 671 -31.03 6.38 10.25
CA VAL A 671 -31.88 7.58 10.19
C VAL A 671 -31.18 8.78 10.81
N GLY A 672 -30.54 8.61 11.98
CA GLY A 672 -29.85 9.68 12.69
C GLY A 672 -28.69 10.26 11.90
N VAL A 673 -27.80 9.42 11.36
CA VAL A 673 -26.65 9.86 10.54
C VAL A 673 -27.12 10.53 9.25
N THR A 674 -28.10 9.94 8.56
CA THR A 674 -28.65 10.50 7.30
C THR A 674 -29.30 11.87 7.56
N SER A 675 -30.13 11.98 8.61
CA SER A 675 -30.79 13.24 8.98
C SER A 675 -29.80 14.29 9.47
N ALA A 676 -28.81 13.91 10.27
CA ALA A 676 -27.77 14.83 10.74
C ALA A 676 -26.93 15.39 9.58
N ALA A 677 -26.54 14.54 8.62
CA ALA A 677 -25.83 14.98 7.43
C ALA A 677 -26.69 15.91 6.55
N LEU A 678 -27.99 15.59 6.39
CA LEU A 678 -28.93 16.42 5.65
C LEU A 678 -29.09 17.81 6.29
N LEU A 679 -29.37 17.86 7.59
CA LEU A 679 -29.54 19.10 8.34
C LEU A 679 -28.24 19.92 8.38
N GLY A 680 -27.10 19.25 8.58
CA GLY A 680 -25.78 19.88 8.55
C GLY A 680 -25.47 20.50 7.19
N GLY A 681 -25.69 19.76 6.09
CA GLY A 681 -25.49 20.25 4.74
C GLY A 681 -26.38 21.45 4.40
N VAL A 682 -27.68 21.39 4.76
CA VAL A 682 -28.61 22.53 4.57
C VAL A 682 -28.18 23.74 5.39
N GLY A 683 -27.78 23.56 6.64
CA GLY A 683 -27.28 24.64 7.50
C GLY A 683 -26.01 25.29 6.93
N LEU A 684 -25.03 24.47 6.55
CA LEU A 684 -23.75 24.93 6.00
C LEU A 684 -23.89 25.60 4.63
N SER A 685 -24.87 25.20 3.81
CA SER A 685 -25.12 25.84 2.51
C SER A 685 -25.46 27.35 2.61
N ARG A 686 -25.96 27.78 3.78
CA ARG A 686 -26.32 29.18 4.06
C ARG A 686 -25.17 30.01 4.62
N LEU A 687 -24.06 29.37 4.98
CA LEU A 687 -22.90 30.02 5.56
C LEU A 687 -22.00 30.54 4.44
N ALA A 688 -21.90 31.86 4.31
CA ALA A 688 -20.86 32.51 3.49
C ALA A 688 -19.57 32.58 4.31
N ILE A 689 -18.47 32.14 3.71
CA ILE A 689 -17.14 32.08 4.31
C ILE A 689 -16.27 33.10 3.59
N THR A 690 -15.74 34.06 4.33
CA THR A 690 -14.77 35.03 3.81
C THR A 690 -13.37 34.44 3.87
N LEU A 691 -12.68 34.38 2.73
CA LEU A 691 -11.29 33.93 2.60
C LEU A 691 -10.49 34.96 1.80
N GLY A 692 -9.52 35.60 2.45
CA GLY A 692 -8.53 36.47 1.81
C GLY A 692 -9.08 37.72 1.09
N GLY A 693 -10.35 38.10 1.27
CA GLY A 693 -11.00 39.19 0.53
C GLY A 693 -12.19 38.71 -0.30
N GLY A 694 -12.20 37.43 -0.70
CA GLY A 694 -13.29 36.80 -1.44
C GLY A 694 -14.31 36.09 -0.55
N GLN A 695 -15.47 35.75 -1.12
CA GLN A 695 -16.48 34.91 -0.47
C GLN A 695 -16.63 33.56 -1.17
N THR A 696 -16.80 32.51 -0.37
CA THR A 696 -17.09 31.15 -0.83
C THR A 696 -18.07 30.47 0.13
N ARG A 697 -18.47 29.23 -0.19
CA ARG A 697 -19.38 28.44 0.64
C ARG A 697 -18.73 27.15 1.11
N ALA A 698 -19.30 26.60 2.18
CA ALA A 698 -18.90 25.28 2.68
C ALA A 698 -19.14 24.18 1.63
N LEU A 699 -18.32 23.13 1.67
CA LEU A 699 -18.43 21.96 0.80
C LEU A 699 -19.67 21.12 1.18
N VAL A 700 -20.79 21.38 0.52
CA VAL A 700 -22.07 20.70 0.77
C VAL A 700 -22.10 19.29 0.16
N THR A 701 -21.34 19.03 -0.90
CA THR A 701 -21.37 17.74 -1.63
C THR A 701 -20.91 16.57 -0.77
N ALA A 702 -19.96 16.77 0.14
CA ALA A 702 -19.52 15.74 1.08
C ALA A 702 -20.67 15.28 2.00
N PHE A 703 -21.50 16.22 2.49
CA PHE A 703 -22.69 15.90 3.28
C PHE A 703 -23.76 15.19 2.45
N ALA A 704 -23.96 15.62 1.20
CA ALA A 704 -24.88 14.97 0.28
C ALA A 704 -24.48 13.51 -0.02
N LEU A 705 -23.18 13.23 -0.18
CA LEU A 705 -22.67 11.88 -0.32
C LEU A 705 -22.90 11.03 0.94
N VAL A 706 -22.78 11.61 2.15
CA VAL A 706 -23.15 10.89 3.39
C VAL A 706 -24.65 10.57 3.41
N VAL A 707 -25.52 11.49 2.95
CA VAL A 707 -26.96 11.23 2.80
C VAL A 707 -27.20 10.07 1.81
N VAL A 708 -26.58 10.10 0.63
CA VAL A 708 -26.66 9.03 -0.37
C VAL A 708 -26.20 7.69 0.22
N ALA A 709 -25.10 7.68 0.98
CA ALA A 709 -24.59 6.48 1.64
C ALA A 709 -25.61 5.91 2.63
N GLY A 710 -26.28 6.78 3.40
CA GLY A 710 -27.37 6.40 4.30
C GLY A 710 -28.58 5.80 3.57
N LEU A 711 -28.99 6.40 2.45
CA LEU A 711 -30.09 5.90 1.61
C LEU A 711 -29.77 4.52 1.01
N ILE A 712 -28.58 4.35 0.42
CA ILE A 712 -28.12 3.06 -0.13
C ILE A 712 -27.97 2.02 1.00
N GLY A 713 -27.45 2.43 2.16
CA GLY A 713 -27.36 1.59 3.34
C GLY A 713 -28.72 1.04 3.77
N ALA A 714 -29.79 1.85 3.68
CA ALA A 714 -31.15 1.42 4.02
C ALA A 714 -31.66 0.33 3.07
N ILE A 715 -31.40 0.49 1.78
CA ILE A 715 -31.75 -0.48 0.73
C ILE A 715 -31.02 -1.79 0.97
N VAL A 716 -29.70 -1.73 1.16
CA VAL A 716 -28.84 -2.91 1.33
C VAL A 716 -29.16 -3.67 2.62
N LEU A 717 -29.33 -2.97 3.75
CA LEU A 717 -29.64 -3.61 5.03
C LEU A 717 -31.07 -4.18 5.06
N GLY A 718 -32.02 -3.54 4.36
CA GLY A 718 -33.40 -4.00 4.26
C GLY A 718 -33.60 -5.28 3.43
N GLU A 719 -32.67 -5.57 2.50
CA GLU A 719 -32.68 -6.75 1.61
C GLU A 719 -31.86 -7.94 2.15
N ARG A 720 -31.30 -7.86 3.36
CA ARG A 720 -30.59 -9.00 3.97
C ARG A 720 -31.59 -10.14 4.30
N PRO A 721 -31.36 -11.38 3.82
CA PRO A 721 -32.33 -12.47 3.91
C PRO A 721 -32.69 -12.86 5.36
N ARG A 722 -33.81 -13.58 5.49
CA ARG A 722 -34.44 -14.01 6.76
C ARG A 722 -34.19 -15.49 7.06
N GLU A 723 -34.10 -16.30 6.01
CA GLU A 723 -33.90 -17.77 5.96
C GLU A 723 -33.70 -18.15 4.47
N ALA A 724 -33.35 -19.40 4.17
CA ALA A 724 -32.97 -19.97 2.86
C ALA A 724 -34.03 -19.89 1.73
N VAL A 725 -35.04 -19.02 1.83
CA VAL A 725 -36.02 -18.80 0.76
C VAL A 725 -35.47 -17.74 -0.22
N VAL A 726 -35.22 -18.17 -1.46
CA VAL A 726 -34.80 -17.32 -2.57
C VAL A 726 -35.93 -16.34 -2.93
N ARG A 727 -35.95 -15.17 -2.29
CA ARG A 727 -36.81 -14.06 -2.71
C ARG A 727 -36.15 -13.31 -3.88
N ARG A 728 -36.98 -12.91 -4.86
CA ARG A 728 -36.54 -12.07 -5.99
C ARG A 728 -36.02 -10.73 -5.45
N PRO A 729 -34.81 -10.29 -5.80
CA PRO A 729 -34.20 -9.06 -5.27
C PRO A 729 -34.76 -7.83 -6.00
N VAL A 730 -36.05 -7.54 -5.80
CA VAL A 730 -36.76 -6.47 -6.54
C VAL A 730 -36.06 -5.13 -6.36
N ALA A 731 -35.66 -4.75 -5.14
CA ALA A 731 -34.97 -3.47 -4.96
C ALA A 731 -33.56 -3.47 -5.59
N GLY A 732 -32.86 -4.62 -5.59
CA GLY A 732 -31.57 -4.75 -6.27
C GLY A 732 -31.67 -4.59 -7.80
N VAL A 733 -32.79 -5.03 -8.40
CA VAL A 733 -33.06 -4.83 -9.84
C VAL A 733 -33.43 -3.37 -10.13
N VAL A 734 -34.34 -2.77 -9.35
CA VAL A 734 -34.71 -1.37 -9.52
C VAL A 734 -33.50 -0.46 -9.32
N ALA A 735 -32.65 -0.73 -8.34
CA ALA A 735 -31.37 -0.05 -8.11
C ALA A 735 -30.44 -0.14 -9.34
N ALA A 736 -30.32 -1.32 -9.94
CA ALA A 736 -29.51 -1.52 -11.14
C ALA A 736 -30.06 -0.74 -12.35
N VAL A 737 -31.38 -0.75 -12.56
CA VAL A 737 -32.04 0.01 -13.64
C VAL A 737 -31.83 1.51 -13.44
N LEU A 738 -31.99 1.99 -12.21
CA LEU A 738 -31.79 3.40 -11.86
C LEU A 738 -30.35 3.85 -12.11
N ALA A 739 -29.38 3.04 -11.69
CA ALA A 739 -27.96 3.29 -11.94
C ALA A 739 -27.65 3.31 -13.45
N ALA A 740 -28.18 2.35 -14.19
CA ALA A 740 -27.98 2.27 -15.64
C ALA A 740 -28.62 3.44 -16.39
N ALA A 741 -29.80 3.90 -15.97
CA ALA A 741 -30.48 5.04 -16.57
C ALA A 741 -29.62 6.33 -16.50
N VAL A 742 -29.02 6.61 -15.34
CA VAL A 742 -28.12 7.77 -15.18
C VAL A 742 -26.83 7.58 -15.99
N ALA A 743 -26.21 6.40 -15.91
CA ALA A 743 -24.97 6.12 -16.66
C ALA A 743 -25.17 6.24 -18.17
N CYS A 744 -26.30 5.75 -18.71
CA CYS A 744 -26.61 5.86 -20.14
C CYS A 744 -27.01 7.28 -20.56
N ALA A 745 -27.59 8.08 -19.66
CA ALA A 745 -27.92 9.47 -19.95
C ALA A 745 -26.69 10.38 -19.93
N TRP A 746 -25.71 10.07 -19.07
CA TRP A 746 -24.53 10.91 -18.82
C TRP A 746 -23.74 11.32 -20.07
N PRO A 747 -23.43 10.45 -21.05
CA PRO A 747 -22.73 10.84 -22.28
C PRO A 747 -23.35 12.01 -23.02
N PHE A 748 -24.66 12.19 -22.91
CA PHE A 748 -25.38 13.24 -23.62
C PHE A 748 -25.40 14.57 -22.84
N VAL A 749 -25.13 14.55 -21.54
CA VAL A 749 -25.33 15.71 -20.63
C VAL A 749 -24.10 16.07 -19.78
N GLY A 750 -23.13 15.17 -19.68
CA GLY A 750 -22.15 15.13 -18.58
C GLY A 750 -21.05 16.18 -18.56
N PHE A 751 -20.77 16.83 -19.67
CA PHE A 751 -19.91 18.02 -19.71
C PHE A 751 -20.60 19.15 -20.47
N ARG A 752 -21.90 19.32 -20.21
CA ARG A 752 -22.64 20.56 -20.53
C ARG A 752 -22.59 21.57 -19.38
N GLY A 753 -21.91 21.22 -18.29
CA GLY A 753 -21.69 22.08 -17.13
C GLY A 753 -20.50 23.03 -17.32
N PRO A 754 -20.01 23.62 -16.21
CA PRO A 754 -18.89 24.55 -16.21
C PRO A 754 -17.56 23.97 -16.69
N VAL A 755 -17.30 22.68 -16.45
CA VAL A 755 -16.04 22.05 -16.87
C VAL A 755 -16.02 21.86 -18.38
N GLN A 756 -15.04 22.47 -19.03
CA GLN A 756 -14.86 22.45 -20.48
C GLN A 756 -13.36 22.45 -20.80
N THR A 757 -13.01 22.20 -22.06
CA THR A 757 -11.69 22.54 -22.58
C THR A 757 -11.66 24.04 -22.85
N SER A 758 -10.88 24.78 -22.07
CA SER A 758 -10.77 26.23 -22.25
C SER A 758 -9.71 26.55 -23.31
N GLU A 759 -10.06 27.43 -24.24
CA GLU A 759 -9.08 28.28 -24.92
C GLU A 759 -8.89 29.55 -24.05
N PRO A 760 -7.75 30.25 -24.13
CA PRO A 760 -7.57 31.51 -23.41
C PRO A 760 -8.65 32.52 -23.84
N ASN A 761 -9.46 33.02 -22.89
CA ASN A 761 -10.44 34.09 -23.16
C ASN A 761 -9.78 35.43 -23.48
N LEU A 762 -8.47 35.54 -23.25
CA LEU A 762 -7.65 36.69 -23.59
C LEU A 762 -6.98 36.46 -24.96
N PRO A 763 -6.91 37.47 -25.84
CA PRO A 763 -6.18 37.35 -27.10
C PRO A 763 -4.70 36.98 -26.88
N GLY A 764 -4.10 36.29 -27.86
CA GLY A 764 -2.70 35.83 -27.84
C GLY A 764 -1.68 36.90 -27.46
N TYR A 765 -1.83 38.12 -27.98
CA TYR A 765 -0.93 39.23 -27.63
C TYR A 765 -1.01 39.66 -26.15
N VAL A 766 -2.15 39.48 -25.48
CA VAL A 766 -2.31 39.78 -24.06
C VAL A 766 -1.61 38.71 -23.24
N THR A 767 -1.89 37.43 -23.57
CA THR A 767 -1.25 36.28 -22.91
C THR A 767 0.26 36.30 -23.05
N ASP A 768 0.79 36.65 -24.22
CA ASP A 768 2.24 36.80 -24.46
C ASP A 768 2.87 37.88 -23.56
N VAL A 769 2.13 38.96 -23.28
CA VAL A 769 2.58 40.04 -22.39
C VAL A 769 2.55 39.58 -20.93
N LEU A 770 1.51 38.84 -20.52
CA LEU A 770 1.42 38.28 -19.17
C LEU A 770 2.54 37.26 -18.91
N GLU A 771 2.83 36.39 -19.88
CA GLU A 771 3.88 35.35 -19.82
C GLU A 771 5.31 35.89 -19.99
N SER A 772 5.47 37.14 -20.43
CA SER A 772 6.79 37.76 -20.56
C SER A 772 7.47 38.01 -19.19
N PRO A 773 8.81 38.20 -19.14
CA PRO A 773 9.53 38.48 -17.88
C PRO A 773 9.04 39.71 -17.10
N ARG A 774 8.23 40.57 -17.73
CA ARG A 774 7.52 41.68 -17.06
C ARG A 774 6.54 41.22 -15.98
N ALA A 775 6.06 39.97 -16.05
CA ALA A 775 5.11 39.37 -15.11
C ALA A 775 3.89 40.26 -14.81
N SER A 776 3.41 41.01 -15.81
CA SER A 776 2.30 41.95 -15.67
C SER A 776 0.96 41.22 -15.43
N ARG A 777 -0.05 41.96 -15.01
CA ARG A 777 -1.41 41.50 -14.71
C ARG A 777 -2.41 42.00 -15.74
N ALA A 778 -3.53 41.31 -15.87
CA ALA A 778 -4.72 41.78 -16.57
C ALA A 778 -5.89 41.88 -15.58
N LEU A 779 -6.64 42.99 -15.63
CA LEU A 779 -7.87 43.18 -14.86
C LEU A 779 -9.07 42.86 -15.76
N LEU A 780 -9.87 41.88 -15.39
CA LEU A 780 -11.07 41.48 -16.12
C LEU A 780 -12.28 41.99 -15.38
N ILE A 781 -13.17 42.71 -16.07
CA ILE A 781 -14.40 43.25 -15.50
C ILE A 781 -15.56 42.86 -16.42
N GLU A 782 -16.53 42.15 -15.84
CA GLU A 782 -17.76 41.77 -16.49
C GLU A 782 -18.93 42.47 -15.81
N LYS A 783 -19.68 43.24 -16.59
CA LYS A 783 -20.89 43.92 -16.18
C LYS A 783 -22.10 43.18 -16.75
N THR A 784 -22.98 42.75 -15.86
CA THR A 784 -24.30 42.19 -16.18
C THR A 784 -25.38 43.14 -15.70
N ASP A 785 -26.62 42.99 -16.19
CA ASP A 785 -27.74 43.88 -15.83
C ASP A 785 -27.97 43.99 -14.31
N ASP A 786 -27.63 42.93 -13.55
CA ASP A 786 -27.88 42.82 -12.11
C ASP A 786 -26.60 42.89 -11.23
N ALA A 787 -25.39 42.77 -11.82
CA ALA A 787 -24.15 42.65 -11.05
C ALA A 787 -22.89 43.06 -11.83
N LEU A 788 -21.89 43.57 -11.08
CA LEU A 788 -20.53 43.84 -11.55
C LEU A 788 -19.60 42.80 -10.93
N SER A 789 -18.85 42.08 -11.75
CA SER A 789 -17.88 41.08 -11.31
C SER A 789 -16.52 41.36 -11.92
N TRP A 790 -15.46 41.09 -11.17
CA TRP A 790 -14.10 41.34 -11.64
C TRP A 790 -13.12 40.30 -11.11
N ASN A 791 -12.00 40.15 -11.82
CA ASN A 791 -10.91 39.26 -11.42
C ASN A 791 -9.57 39.78 -11.97
N VAL A 792 -8.46 39.39 -11.34
CA VAL A 792 -7.10 39.73 -11.78
C VAL A 792 -6.38 38.46 -12.17
N VAL A 793 -5.84 38.44 -13.38
CA VAL A 793 -5.17 37.30 -14.00
C VAL A 793 -3.72 37.66 -14.28
N ASP A 794 -2.81 36.72 -14.06
CA ASP A 794 -1.39 36.82 -14.43
C ASP A 794 -0.94 35.51 -15.10
N ALA A 795 0.34 35.38 -15.46
CA ALA A 795 0.85 34.15 -16.08
C ALA A 795 0.70 32.90 -15.20
N GLU A 796 0.61 33.08 -13.88
CA GLU A 796 0.55 31.99 -12.91
C GLU A 796 -0.87 31.75 -12.38
N ARG A 797 -1.82 32.66 -12.62
CA ARG A 797 -3.17 32.62 -12.04
C ARG A 797 -4.21 32.89 -13.11
N PRO A 798 -5.22 32.02 -13.30
CA PRO A 798 -5.59 30.93 -12.40
C PRO A 798 -4.87 29.60 -12.70
N ARG A 799 -4.38 28.92 -11.64
CA ARG A 799 -3.87 27.55 -11.69
C ARG A 799 -4.18 26.82 -10.38
N TRP A 800 -3.95 25.51 -10.30
CA TRP A 800 -4.09 24.77 -9.03
C TRP A 800 -3.42 25.50 -7.85
N GLY A 801 -4.16 25.66 -6.76
CA GLY A 801 -3.69 26.34 -5.55
C GLY A 801 -3.89 27.86 -5.59
N SER A 802 -4.16 28.47 -6.75
CA SER A 802 -4.41 29.90 -6.81
C SER A 802 -5.76 30.29 -6.20
N GLY A 803 -6.66 29.35 -5.95
CA GLY A 803 -7.91 29.58 -5.22
C GLY A 803 -7.76 29.50 -3.70
N GLU A 804 -6.59 29.08 -3.20
CA GLU A 804 -6.23 29.10 -1.77
C GLU A 804 -5.83 30.50 -1.30
N ARG A 805 -5.33 31.33 -2.22
CA ARG A 805 -4.91 32.71 -1.97
C ARG A 805 -5.80 33.64 -2.78
N TYR A 806 -6.18 34.77 -2.20
CA TYR A 806 -7.00 35.74 -2.93
C TYR A 806 -6.19 36.35 -4.10
N PRO A 807 -6.63 36.23 -5.37
CA PRO A 807 -5.83 36.63 -6.52
C PRO A 807 -5.43 38.11 -6.54
N ALA A 808 -6.31 39.01 -6.08
CA ALA A 808 -6.04 40.45 -5.99
C ALA A 808 -5.16 40.85 -4.78
N GLY A 809 -4.92 39.92 -3.85
CA GLY A 809 -4.03 40.11 -2.71
C GLY A 809 -4.42 41.31 -1.83
N ALA A 810 -3.43 42.06 -1.36
CA ALA A 810 -3.64 43.23 -0.50
C ALA A 810 -4.18 44.47 -1.25
N PHE A 811 -4.19 44.45 -2.58
CA PHE A 811 -4.65 45.58 -3.42
C PHE A 811 -6.15 45.56 -3.69
N ASP A 812 -6.92 44.72 -2.99
CA ASP A 812 -8.36 44.54 -3.22
C ASP A 812 -9.14 45.86 -3.27
N GLY A 813 -8.91 46.75 -2.29
CA GLY A 813 -9.56 48.05 -2.24
C GLY A 813 -9.18 48.95 -3.43
N GLU A 814 -7.91 48.95 -3.85
CA GLU A 814 -7.45 49.73 -5.02
C GLU A 814 -8.10 49.20 -6.32
N PHE A 815 -8.24 47.88 -6.46
CA PHE A 815 -8.95 47.28 -7.59
C PHE A 815 -10.46 47.56 -7.54
N GLU A 816 -11.09 47.46 -6.37
CA GLU A 816 -12.52 47.75 -6.21
C GLU A 816 -12.85 49.21 -6.56
N GLU A 817 -12.02 50.16 -6.11
CA GLU A 817 -12.15 51.58 -6.49
C GLU A 817 -12.06 51.77 -8.01
N LEU A 818 -11.10 51.13 -8.67
CA LEU A 818 -10.96 51.19 -10.13
C LEU A 818 -12.19 50.59 -10.84
N VAL A 819 -12.63 49.40 -10.42
CA VAL A 819 -13.80 48.70 -10.98
C VAL A 819 -15.07 49.54 -10.85
N GLN A 820 -15.28 50.18 -9.69
CA GLN A 820 -16.40 51.10 -9.48
C GLN A 820 -16.30 52.34 -10.38
N ALA A 821 -15.10 52.89 -10.57
CA ALA A 821 -14.86 54.03 -11.46
C ALA A 821 -15.19 53.70 -12.93
N PHE A 822 -14.81 52.51 -13.41
CA PHE A 822 -15.14 52.02 -14.75
C PHE A 822 -16.66 51.88 -14.95
N SER A 823 -17.39 51.34 -13.97
CA SER A 823 -18.85 51.17 -14.05
C SER A 823 -19.63 52.47 -13.95
N GLY A 824 -19.11 53.46 -13.21
CA GLY A 824 -19.74 54.77 -13.03
C GLY A 824 -19.43 55.79 -14.13
N GLY A 825 -18.57 55.45 -15.10
CA GLY A 825 -18.13 56.38 -16.17
C GLY A 825 -17.29 57.56 -15.69
N ASN A 826 -16.77 57.51 -14.44
CA ASN A 826 -15.98 58.56 -13.80
C ASN A 826 -14.54 58.10 -13.63
N VAL A 827 -13.83 57.98 -14.74
CA VAL A 827 -12.46 57.47 -14.78
C VAL A 827 -11.49 58.54 -14.26
N PRO A 828 -10.57 58.23 -13.32
CA PRO A 828 -9.58 59.18 -12.82
C PRO A 828 -8.62 59.67 -13.91
N GLU A 829 -8.14 60.92 -13.82
CA GLU A 829 -7.15 61.47 -14.76
C GLU A 829 -5.80 60.73 -14.71
N ASP A 830 -5.47 60.12 -13.57
CA ASP A 830 -4.27 59.34 -13.29
C ASP A 830 -4.44 57.82 -13.53
N LEU A 831 -5.46 57.39 -14.29
CA LEU A 831 -5.79 55.96 -14.51
C LEU A 831 -4.56 55.11 -14.90
N ALA A 832 -3.80 55.55 -15.91
CA ALA A 832 -2.65 54.79 -16.40
C ALA A 832 -1.57 54.61 -15.32
N GLN A 833 -1.36 55.61 -14.45
CA GLN A 833 -0.40 55.55 -13.35
C GLN A 833 -0.86 54.57 -12.26
N ARG A 834 -2.16 54.56 -11.94
CA ARG A 834 -2.75 53.59 -11.00
C ARG A 834 -2.64 52.16 -11.51
N LEU A 835 -2.95 51.93 -12.79
CA LEU A 835 -2.80 50.61 -13.42
C LEU A 835 -1.33 50.17 -13.47
N GLN A 836 -0.40 51.08 -13.78
CA GLN A 836 1.04 50.81 -13.74
C GLN A 836 1.52 50.43 -12.33
N ARG A 837 1.08 51.15 -11.28
CA ARG A 837 1.39 50.82 -9.88
C ARG A 837 0.95 49.41 -9.51
N LEU A 838 -0.24 49.00 -9.97
CA LEU A 838 -0.79 47.65 -9.78
C LEU A 838 -0.23 46.60 -10.75
N ALA A 839 0.74 46.97 -11.60
CA ALA A 839 1.30 46.16 -12.67
C ALA A 839 0.26 45.62 -13.67
N VAL A 840 -0.85 46.32 -13.86
CA VAL A 840 -1.91 45.96 -14.82
C VAL A 840 -1.55 46.50 -16.20
N SER A 841 -1.25 45.61 -17.14
CA SER A 841 -0.97 45.97 -18.53
C SER A 841 -2.22 46.07 -19.40
N HIS A 842 -3.25 45.29 -19.07
CA HIS A 842 -4.48 45.18 -19.84
C HIS A 842 -5.72 45.19 -18.94
N VAL A 843 -6.78 45.87 -19.37
CA VAL A 843 -8.11 45.83 -18.74
C VAL A 843 -9.11 45.29 -19.77
N TRP A 844 -9.76 44.17 -19.46
CA TRP A 844 -10.81 43.58 -20.29
C TRP A 844 -12.16 43.99 -19.73
N LEU A 845 -12.99 44.65 -20.54
CA LEU A 845 -14.32 45.12 -20.17
C LEU A 845 -15.38 44.42 -21.03
N SER A 846 -16.35 43.74 -20.41
CA SER A 846 -17.47 43.08 -21.09
C SER A 846 -18.83 43.53 -20.54
N GLY A 847 -19.80 43.71 -21.42
CA GLY A 847 -21.18 44.11 -21.05
C GLY A 847 -21.36 45.59 -20.69
N PHE A 848 -20.38 46.44 -21.01
CA PHE A 848 -20.45 47.89 -20.82
C PHE A 848 -21.15 48.59 -21.99
N THR A 849 -21.83 49.69 -21.69
CA THR A 849 -22.46 50.53 -22.72
C THR A 849 -21.43 51.33 -23.52
N THR A 850 -21.80 51.78 -24.71
CA THR A 850 -20.91 52.60 -25.56
C THR A 850 -20.44 53.87 -24.85
N ASP A 851 -21.31 54.54 -24.10
CA ASP A 851 -20.96 55.78 -23.38
C ASP A 851 -19.94 55.52 -22.25
N GLU A 852 -20.08 54.40 -21.54
CA GLU A 852 -19.12 53.98 -20.50
C GLU A 852 -17.76 53.64 -21.12
N LEU A 853 -17.73 52.90 -22.24
CA LEU A 853 -16.49 52.60 -22.96
C LEU A 853 -15.81 53.86 -23.49
N LEU A 854 -16.57 54.85 -23.97
CA LEU A 854 -16.03 56.14 -24.41
C LEU A 854 -15.40 56.92 -23.26
N SER A 855 -15.94 56.85 -22.04
CA SER A 855 -15.34 57.49 -20.87
C SER A 855 -13.93 56.96 -20.55
N VAL A 856 -13.72 55.65 -20.73
CA VAL A 856 -12.42 55.00 -20.55
C VAL A 856 -11.47 55.33 -21.71
N THR A 857 -11.98 55.31 -22.93
CA THR A 857 -11.21 55.61 -24.14
C THR A 857 -10.65 57.03 -24.13
N ASN A 858 -11.37 57.97 -23.52
CA ASN A 858 -10.93 59.36 -23.36
C ASN A 858 -9.89 59.56 -22.24
N ALA A 859 -9.63 58.55 -21.40
CA ALA A 859 -8.62 58.64 -20.35
C ALA A 859 -7.22 58.64 -20.96
N SER A 860 -6.33 59.46 -20.40
CA SER A 860 -4.96 59.56 -20.91
C SER A 860 -4.14 58.30 -20.61
N GLY A 861 -3.30 57.88 -21.56
CA GLY A 861 -2.36 56.77 -21.36
C GLY A 861 -2.96 55.37 -21.48
N VAL A 862 -4.12 55.21 -22.14
CA VAL A 862 -4.72 53.91 -22.44
C VAL A 862 -5.18 53.88 -23.91
N SER A 863 -5.12 52.72 -24.55
CA SER A 863 -5.59 52.49 -25.93
C SER A 863 -6.54 51.30 -25.97
N ASP A 864 -7.59 51.36 -26.78
CA ASP A 864 -8.60 50.31 -26.87
C ASP A 864 -8.45 49.45 -28.13
N ALA A 865 -8.83 48.17 -28.01
CA ALA A 865 -8.94 47.24 -29.11
C ALA A 865 -10.17 46.31 -28.88
N PRO A 866 -11.01 46.08 -29.90
CA PRO A 866 -12.12 45.14 -29.77
C PRO A 866 -11.60 43.72 -29.59
N ALA A 867 -12.08 43.02 -28.56
CA ALA A 867 -11.71 41.64 -28.26
C ALA A 867 -12.75 40.64 -28.77
N SER A 868 -14.03 41.01 -28.69
CA SER A 868 -15.17 40.28 -29.24
C SER A 868 -16.32 41.24 -29.51
N ASP A 869 -17.45 40.74 -30.01
CA ASP A 869 -18.67 41.55 -30.23
C ASP A 869 -19.21 42.17 -28.93
N THR A 870 -18.84 41.64 -27.76
CA THR A 870 -19.35 42.07 -26.45
C THR A 870 -18.27 42.55 -25.49
N ALA A 871 -16.99 42.52 -25.88
CA ALA A 871 -15.87 42.86 -25.01
C ALA A 871 -14.80 43.69 -25.70
N THR A 872 -14.27 44.68 -24.97
CA THR A 872 -13.19 45.58 -25.40
C THR A 872 -12.00 45.43 -24.44
N ILE A 873 -10.79 45.40 -24.99
CA ILE A 873 -9.55 45.38 -24.20
C ILE A 873 -8.90 46.74 -24.28
N PHE A 874 -8.53 47.25 -23.12
CA PHE A 874 -7.79 48.48 -22.94
C PHE A 874 -6.35 48.15 -22.56
N THR A 875 -5.39 48.56 -23.38
CA THR A 875 -3.95 48.40 -23.14
C THR A 875 -3.38 49.69 -22.58
N VAL A 876 -2.69 49.59 -21.45
CA VAL A 876 -2.01 50.72 -20.80
C VAL A 876 -0.79 51.12 -21.62
N THR A 877 -0.65 52.43 -21.87
CA THR A 877 0.45 52.99 -22.66
C THR A 877 1.72 53.02 -21.81
N GLY A 878 2.81 52.45 -22.33
CA GLY A 878 4.08 52.28 -21.61
C GLY A 878 4.42 50.82 -21.31
N LEU A 879 5.66 50.55 -20.92
CA LEU A 879 6.11 49.20 -20.58
C LEU A 879 5.75 48.89 -19.12
N VAL A 880 4.57 48.33 -18.89
CA VAL A 880 4.13 47.91 -17.55
C VAL A 880 4.91 46.66 -17.12
N SER A 881 5.51 46.70 -15.93
CA SER A 881 6.22 45.58 -15.31
C SER A 881 5.89 45.46 -13.82
N ARG A 882 5.89 44.23 -13.31
CA ARG A 882 5.73 43.93 -11.88
C ARG A 882 6.96 44.32 -11.07
N ALA A 883 8.10 44.57 -11.73
CA ALA A 883 9.34 45.01 -11.12
C ALA A 883 9.86 46.28 -11.80
N ASN A 884 10.16 47.30 -11.01
CA ASN A 884 10.66 48.60 -11.48
C ASN A 884 11.92 48.99 -10.71
N VAL A 885 12.94 49.45 -11.41
CA VAL A 885 14.15 50.05 -10.82
C VAL A 885 13.89 51.54 -10.63
N VAL A 886 14.12 52.04 -9.42
CA VAL A 886 14.01 53.46 -9.09
C VAL A 886 15.41 54.02 -8.85
N ASP A 887 15.80 55.00 -9.67
CA ASP A 887 17.08 55.71 -9.58
C ASP A 887 16.86 57.22 -9.60
N ASP A 888 17.21 57.92 -8.52
CA ASP A 888 17.01 59.37 -8.34
C ASP A 888 15.62 59.92 -8.75
N GLY A 889 14.57 59.11 -8.57
CA GLY A 889 13.18 59.42 -8.93
C GLY A 889 12.75 59.02 -10.34
N GLU A 890 13.67 58.53 -11.19
CA GLU A 890 13.36 57.92 -12.48
C GLU A 890 12.95 56.44 -12.28
N ILE A 891 11.78 56.07 -12.81
CA ILE A 891 11.23 54.71 -12.71
C ILE A 891 11.45 54.00 -14.05
N THR A 892 12.30 52.97 -14.05
CA THR A 892 12.59 52.14 -15.21
C THR A 892 12.00 50.75 -15.04
N PRO A 893 11.06 50.30 -15.91
CA PRO A 893 10.47 48.97 -15.81
C PRO A 893 11.48 47.89 -16.22
N VAL A 894 11.48 46.77 -15.48
CA VAL A 894 12.29 45.59 -15.83
C VAL A 894 11.55 44.78 -16.89
N VAL A 895 12.07 44.74 -18.12
CA VAL A 895 11.36 44.18 -19.29
C VAL A 895 11.84 42.78 -19.66
N GLU A 896 13.16 42.58 -19.71
CA GLU A 896 13.79 41.33 -20.15
C GLU A 896 14.12 40.40 -18.97
N GLY A 897 13.69 40.74 -17.76
CA GLY A 897 14.06 40.03 -16.54
C GLY A 897 15.51 40.26 -16.11
N GLU A 898 16.26 41.11 -16.82
CA GLU A 898 17.60 41.52 -16.45
C GLU A 898 17.62 42.94 -15.89
N ILE A 899 18.35 43.12 -14.80
CA ILE A 899 18.57 44.42 -14.18
C ILE A 899 19.92 44.97 -14.65
N PRO A 900 19.95 46.16 -15.28
CA PRO A 900 21.19 46.77 -15.72
C PRO A 900 22.06 47.21 -14.53
N GLY A 901 23.37 47.28 -14.73
CA GLY A 901 24.30 47.88 -13.76
C GLY A 901 24.08 49.39 -13.61
N GLY A 902 24.35 49.93 -12.42
CA GLY A 902 24.16 51.34 -12.11
C GLY A 902 24.53 51.68 -10.66
N ASP A 903 24.16 52.87 -10.21
CA ASP A 903 24.64 53.46 -8.96
C ASP A 903 24.16 52.74 -7.69
N ALA A 904 24.94 52.88 -6.61
CA ALA A 904 24.72 52.20 -5.34
C ALA A 904 23.45 52.62 -4.57
N ARG A 905 22.71 53.64 -5.03
CA ARG A 905 21.50 54.17 -4.37
C ARG A 905 20.18 53.68 -4.98
N ARG A 906 20.25 52.86 -6.02
CA ARG A 906 19.06 52.33 -6.71
C ARG A 906 18.28 51.39 -5.80
N THR A 907 16.96 51.41 -5.95
CA THR A 907 16.06 50.46 -5.31
C THR A 907 15.26 49.70 -6.35
N LEU A 908 14.87 48.47 -6.01
CA LEU A 908 13.97 47.66 -6.80
C LEU A 908 12.60 47.67 -6.13
N VAL A 909 11.58 48.18 -6.81
CA VAL A 909 10.20 48.23 -6.32
C VAL A 909 9.38 47.19 -7.05
N LEU A 910 8.81 46.24 -6.30
CA LEU A 910 7.87 45.25 -6.82
C LEU A 910 6.44 45.73 -6.57
N SER A 911 5.53 45.51 -7.54
CA SER A 911 4.09 45.78 -7.40
C SER A 911 3.38 44.74 -6.51
N GLU A 912 3.93 44.56 -5.31
CA GLU A 912 3.49 43.67 -4.23
C GLU A 912 3.40 44.48 -2.93
N PRO A 913 2.53 44.09 -1.98
CA PRO A 913 2.46 44.78 -0.70
C PRO A 913 3.78 44.66 0.06
N ALA A 914 4.16 45.73 0.78
CA ALA A 914 5.33 45.70 1.65
C ALA A 914 5.25 44.56 2.68
N GLY A 915 6.37 43.88 2.93
CA GLY A 915 6.46 42.70 3.79
C GLY A 915 5.87 41.42 3.18
N ALA A 916 5.70 41.37 1.86
CA ALA A 916 5.36 40.13 1.17
C ALA A 916 6.47 39.08 1.37
N ASP A 917 6.08 37.84 1.66
CA ASP A 917 7.01 36.73 1.89
C ASP A 917 7.63 36.25 0.56
N LEU A 918 8.59 37.04 0.06
CA LEU A 918 9.24 36.89 -1.23
C LEU A 918 10.76 36.88 -1.05
N THR A 919 11.41 35.96 -1.74
CA THR A 919 12.86 35.94 -1.94
C THR A 919 13.17 36.59 -3.28
N VAL A 920 13.93 37.69 -3.24
CA VAL A 920 14.30 38.46 -4.42
C VAL A 920 15.80 38.36 -4.63
N ARG A 921 16.22 37.85 -5.78
CA ARG A 921 17.63 37.68 -6.14
C ARG A 921 17.95 38.39 -7.44
N VAL A 922 19.11 39.03 -7.49
CA VAL A 922 19.65 39.68 -8.70
C VAL A 922 21.07 39.20 -8.92
N GLY A 923 21.33 38.59 -10.07
CA GLY A 923 22.67 38.03 -10.37
C GLY A 923 23.14 36.96 -9.37
N GLY A 924 22.21 36.32 -8.67
CA GLY A 924 22.48 35.32 -7.63
C GLY A 924 22.63 35.89 -6.20
N GLU A 925 22.66 37.21 -6.02
CA GLU A 925 22.69 37.86 -4.70
C GLU A 925 21.26 38.12 -4.20
N GLU A 926 20.98 37.79 -2.94
CA GLU A 926 19.66 37.99 -2.31
C GLU A 926 19.56 39.41 -1.72
N LEU A 927 18.53 40.14 -2.13
CA LEU A 927 18.35 41.53 -1.73
C LEU A 927 17.62 41.65 -0.39
N VAL A 928 17.93 42.71 0.33
CA VAL A 928 17.29 43.04 1.61
C VAL A 928 16.15 44.02 1.36
N GLU A 929 14.97 43.72 1.92
CA GLU A 929 13.81 44.61 1.87
C GLU A 929 14.06 45.87 2.73
N VAL A 930 13.63 47.02 2.23
CA VAL A 930 13.73 48.35 2.83
C VAL A 930 12.32 48.91 2.98
N ASP A 931 12.12 49.80 3.96
CA ASP A 931 10.82 50.45 4.19
C ASP A 931 10.30 51.16 2.93
N GLY A 932 9.11 50.76 2.49
CA GLY A 932 8.40 51.31 1.34
C GLY A 932 6.89 51.06 1.43
N GLU A 933 6.11 51.76 0.62
CA GLU A 933 4.66 51.52 0.50
C GLU A 933 4.38 50.18 -0.23
N LEU A 934 5.24 49.84 -1.18
CA LEU A 934 5.30 48.59 -1.90
C LEU A 934 6.56 47.81 -1.49
N ALA A 935 6.61 46.51 -1.77
CA ALA A 935 7.78 45.66 -1.51
C ALA A 935 9.02 46.24 -2.24
N THR A 936 9.91 46.86 -1.46
CA THR A 936 11.03 47.65 -1.97
C THR A 936 12.33 47.05 -1.47
N TYR A 937 13.29 46.79 -2.36
CA TYR A 937 14.54 46.11 -2.04
C TYR A 937 15.74 47.02 -2.36
N ALA A 938 16.75 47.00 -1.51
CA ALA A 938 18.02 47.68 -1.78
C ALA A 938 18.74 46.97 -2.91
N LEU A 939 18.82 47.61 -4.09
CA LEU A 939 19.45 47.01 -5.27
C LEU A 939 20.96 47.31 -5.32
N GLY A 940 21.36 48.54 -5.03
CA GLY A 940 22.76 48.94 -5.08
C GLY A 940 23.41 48.73 -6.46
N GLU A 941 24.61 48.17 -6.46
CA GLU A 941 25.38 47.85 -7.69
C GLU A 941 25.01 46.48 -8.30
N ALA A 942 24.07 45.74 -7.71
CA ALA A 942 23.66 44.44 -8.21
C ALA A 942 23.09 44.56 -9.64
N SER A 943 23.44 43.59 -10.49
CA SER A 943 23.00 43.51 -11.89
C SER A 943 22.95 42.05 -12.35
N GLY A 944 22.19 41.80 -13.41
CA GLY A 944 21.96 40.45 -13.95
C GLY A 944 20.49 40.01 -13.82
N GLU A 945 20.26 38.71 -13.91
CA GLU A 945 18.91 38.12 -13.90
C GLU A 945 18.18 38.37 -12.58
N LEU A 946 16.94 38.87 -12.66
CA LEU A 946 16.00 39.05 -11.56
C LEU A 946 15.18 37.78 -11.37
N VAL A 947 15.28 37.19 -10.18
CA VAL A 947 14.47 36.05 -9.76
C VAL A 947 13.64 36.46 -8.55
N VAL A 948 12.32 36.47 -8.71
CA VAL A 948 11.35 36.68 -7.63
C VAL A 948 10.66 35.34 -7.38
N ALA A 949 10.82 34.78 -6.17
CA ALA A 949 10.24 33.49 -5.82
C ALA A 949 9.72 33.49 -4.38
N THR A 950 8.69 32.69 -4.12
CA THR A 950 8.25 32.42 -2.74
C THR A 950 9.20 31.40 -2.06
N PRO A 951 9.44 31.50 -0.74
CA PRO A 951 10.23 30.52 -0.02
C PRO A 951 9.71 29.09 -0.21
N GLN A 952 10.61 28.14 -0.45
CA GLN A 952 10.25 26.73 -0.66
C GLN A 952 10.19 25.95 0.66
N LEU A 953 9.06 25.31 0.94
CA LEU A 953 8.76 24.57 2.16
C LEU A 953 9.26 23.11 2.13
N TRP A 954 10.55 22.90 1.83
CA TRP A 954 11.16 21.55 1.80
C TRP A 954 10.98 20.76 3.10
N GLY A 955 10.94 21.44 4.25
CA GLY A 955 10.70 20.81 5.54
C GLY A 955 9.33 20.12 5.63
N ALA A 956 8.28 20.73 5.04
CA ALA A 956 6.95 20.14 5.00
C ALA A 956 6.92 18.87 4.13
N LEU A 957 7.61 18.89 2.97
CA LEU A 957 7.74 17.71 2.11
C LEU A 957 8.41 16.55 2.84
N TRP A 958 9.59 16.77 3.44
CA TRP A 958 10.32 15.72 4.15
C TRP A 958 9.54 15.18 5.34
N TRP A 959 8.80 16.03 6.05
CA TRP A 959 7.91 15.62 7.12
C TRP A 959 6.78 14.72 6.62
N SER A 960 6.09 15.11 5.55
CA SER A 960 5.03 14.29 4.94
C SER A 960 5.58 12.94 4.46
N LEU A 961 6.75 12.91 3.82
CA LEU A 961 7.40 11.67 3.37
C LEU A 961 7.77 10.76 4.55
N ALA A 962 8.33 11.31 5.63
CA ALA A 962 8.66 10.56 6.82
C ALA A 962 7.41 9.93 7.47
N MET A 963 6.32 10.69 7.59
CA MET A 963 5.08 10.19 8.17
C MET A 963 4.38 9.15 7.28
N LEU A 964 4.42 9.32 5.95
CA LEU A 964 3.96 8.30 5.01
C LEU A 964 4.81 7.02 5.09
N ALA A 965 6.12 7.12 5.27
CA ALA A 965 6.99 5.97 5.50
C ALA A 965 6.64 5.22 6.80
N VAL A 966 6.32 5.95 7.88
CA VAL A 966 5.81 5.35 9.13
C VAL A 966 4.48 4.63 8.89
N LEU A 967 3.55 5.24 8.16
CA LEU A 967 2.27 4.59 7.82
C LEU A 967 2.47 3.35 6.94
N ALA A 968 3.36 3.41 5.94
CA ALA A 968 3.69 2.28 5.09
C ALA A 968 4.30 1.13 5.92
N LEU A 969 5.21 1.46 6.85
CA LEU A 969 5.77 0.48 7.79
C LEU A 969 4.65 -0.15 8.62
N LEU A 970 3.73 0.63 9.20
CA LEU A 970 2.61 0.11 9.98
C LEU A 970 1.62 -0.74 9.17
N ALA A 971 1.47 -0.47 7.86
CA ALA A 971 0.66 -1.28 6.95
C ALA A 971 1.37 -2.54 6.42
N ALA A 972 2.71 -2.60 6.50
CA ALA A 972 3.51 -3.69 5.95
C ALA A 972 3.32 -5.02 6.70
N PRO A 973 3.52 -6.16 6.01
CA PRO A 973 3.33 -7.46 6.62
C PRO A 973 4.34 -7.82 7.71
N THR A 974 3.87 -8.48 8.78
CA THR A 974 4.72 -9.07 9.81
C THR A 974 5.29 -10.39 9.30
N MET A 975 6.57 -10.66 9.58
CA MET A 975 7.20 -11.95 9.25
C MET A 975 6.88 -13.06 10.27
N GLY A 976 6.10 -12.76 11.31
CA GLY A 976 5.82 -13.68 12.40
C GLY A 976 4.44 -14.31 12.28
N HIS A 977 4.40 -15.65 12.21
CA HIS A 977 3.25 -16.51 12.53
C HIS A 977 2.30 -16.90 11.39
N ALA A 978 2.82 -17.24 10.20
CA ALA A 978 2.07 -18.13 9.31
C ALA A 978 1.81 -19.51 9.96
N ALA A 979 2.71 -19.97 10.86
CA ALA A 979 2.59 -21.27 11.51
C ALA A 979 1.89 -21.24 12.90
N GLY A 980 2.11 -20.22 13.72
CA GLY A 980 1.66 -20.19 15.12
C GLY A 980 0.23 -19.68 15.35
N ALA A 981 -0.25 -18.75 14.52
CA ALA A 981 -1.54 -18.09 14.78
C ALA A 981 -2.77 -18.99 14.52
N ARG A 982 -2.62 -20.12 13.81
CA ARG A 982 -3.74 -21.05 13.59
C ARG A 982 -3.89 -22.12 14.69
N ARG A 983 -2.90 -22.33 15.56
CA ARG A 983 -3.00 -23.37 16.61
C ARG A 983 -3.86 -22.94 17.80
N GLY A 984 -3.91 -21.64 18.12
CA GLY A 984 -4.66 -21.13 19.28
C GLY A 984 -6.18 -21.10 19.10
N ASP A 985 -6.69 -21.11 17.86
CA ASP A 985 -8.13 -21.05 17.59
C ASP A 985 -8.80 -22.44 17.53
N GLU A 986 -8.02 -23.53 17.42
CA GLU A 986 -8.55 -24.91 17.35
C GLU A 986 -8.53 -25.65 18.70
N GLU A 987 -7.68 -25.29 19.66
CA GLU A 987 -7.74 -25.86 21.03
C GLU A 987 -8.90 -25.28 21.88
N ALA A 988 -9.57 -24.24 21.38
CA ALA A 988 -10.72 -23.61 22.03
C ALA A 988 -12.08 -23.97 21.38
N ALA A 989 -12.10 -24.88 20.41
CA ALA A 989 -13.29 -25.41 19.74
C ALA A 989 -13.40 -26.93 19.98
#